data_AF-A0AAE3EBD5-F1
#
_entry.id   AF-A0AAE3EBD5-F1
#
_cell.length_a   1.000
_cell.length_b   1.000
_cell.length_c   1.000
_cell.angle_alpha   90.00
_cell.angle_beta   90.00
_cell.angle_gamma   90.00
#
_symmetry.space_group_name_H-M   'P 1'
#
loop_
_entity.id
_entity.type
_entity.pdbx_description
1 polymer ?
#
loop_
_entity_poly.entity_id
_entity_poly.type
_entity_poly.pdbx_seq_one_letter_code
_entity_poly.pdbx_strand_id
1 'polypeptide(L)'
;MKKKWVSLLCAGLMLGSTIAVPAENMPGESQTILESLQESTEAIYEIEEEIASPMEGSAAYEEENDETLNEENSTNDETSASEISEEEVLEDKVPVVQASESVTVPEAMQGINNWVSNVVAADTFLSGVSSTGTDWFALGLGRQGLFSKASGYLSAGEGYVTEQYQTNGMLSKTKATEWHRLTFAVLASGGDPTAFGTDTSGQSVNLIADGVYNCKVGKPWKQGINGAIFALLALDTKNYEVPEDASYSREDLIAYILKKELSGGGFTLVGSKADVDITAMALQSLAPYYGRREDVTEVVDRALTWLSSAQRPDGNYSTDDFGMGTGPVDNCESTAQVLVALCALGIDPLTDSRFITDSGKTVLDGMLKFYNTSDGGFRHILEDKDSDGIPDNDSDGMACQQGLYALVAYDRFCRGETNLYDFRMEAQDSILKAEIDGTVYTAEKSQNMALEVPRNTTEIALTNIPIGSYDWAVVTVDGNSYQTEYGLADGSTPLKEALPISDGTEIAIEVHHRNSDTENWTLTVNWSADAAAKAVISQIEALPDTADLTLDDKAQVEKVRGSYDALNEDEKAQITNYVKLEAAEKQIKALEKQAAEELDAKRKAFAARVRVMEKPDCVADKTHVQQMISELNSLGTWSEEAALREKLHSYLHIVSDLEKAVDQLDQDIWNQIDPLRLDQSKADTVRSLMQRYAAMAASDRALLKNSQSLLDAADVIQALEEGTIPKQIFTSRKTTGESFTYSGSADASHPYTITFSGSKLKGTSNMNAGIMLENRTGLTISEGTVPILMQQSTLNGSMTIRIQTGQKDGSYTLYWYHPEKEVLQTVGSVTISGGYAEFTVASGGSFCLAEGEKSPTVTASTGTNGSADNNSSSGNSGSSGNTSTSNKTNTSSGNKTSGSTSNSTKKNNSTSSTKKNTTSSTAESDTITAKIANGKVSADQFESVKGTKKKLVAEGSLDAEHTYRYVFYGEDIKNVSEFDAGILSENANAENIHQLAENPFLLLIQQQGAFPGQAMLEVQTSLEDGEYLLFRYNETERKAEYVKKVTVASGTAKIILEEGGDYFIAERAKSGALPAEEEITAVAEAAVTTSLDTGAAVALESTEAATAETSEAETEVGTAPVKSRAPLYTAIAIIVAGLILIPGTIIGMKRKAKKEELEEQKEEQKEEQKKKEQEK
;
A
#
# COMPACT_ATOMS: atom_id res chain seq x y z
N MET A 1 -20.68 30.57 -27.28
CA MET A 1 -19.43 31.24 -26.88
C MET A 1 -19.50 32.08 -25.58
N LYS A 2 -20.63 32.70 -25.20
CA LYS A 2 -20.72 33.50 -23.94
C LYS A 2 -20.73 32.70 -22.62
N LYS A 3 -21.01 31.38 -22.62
CA LYS A 3 -20.96 30.54 -21.41
C LYS A 3 -19.56 30.05 -21.01
N LYS A 4 -18.60 29.98 -21.96
CA LYS A 4 -17.22 29.51 -21.67
C LYS A 4 -16.34 30.56 -20.98
N TRP A 5 -16.68 31.85 -21.07
CA TRP A 5 -15.90 32.93 -20.46
C TRP A 5 -16.25 33.20 -18.98
N VAL A 6 -17.48 32.89 -18.55
CA VAL A 6 -17.93 33.09 -17.16
C VAL A 6 -17.24 32.11 -16.21
N SER A 7 -16.98 30.87 -16.65
CA SER A 7 -16.32 29.85 -15.82
C SER A 7 -14.82 30.11 -15.60
N LEU A 8 -14.14 30.78 -16.55
CA LEU A 8 -12.73 31.16 -16.39
C LEU A 8 -12.53 32.35 -15.42
N LEU A 9 -13.51 33.24 -15.28
CA LEU A 9 -13.41 34.38 -14.34
C LEU A 9 -13.67 33.97 -12.88
N CYS A 10 -14.57 33.00 -12.64
CA CYS A 10 -14.85 32.50 -11.29
C CYS A 10 -13.65 31.75 -10.67
N ALA A 11 -12.84 31.07 -11.49
CA ALA A 11 -11.61 30.41 -11.02
C ALA A 11 -10.49 31.39 -10.66
N GLY A 12 -10.46 32.58 -11.27
CA GLY A 12 -9.46 33.63 -10.99
C GLY A 12 -9.73 34.43 -9.71
N LEU A 13 -11.00 34.53 -9.27
CA LEU A 13 -11.40 35.31 -8.09
C LEU A 13 -11.30 34.55 -6.76
N MET A 14 -11.21 33.22 -6.78
CA MET A 14 -11.08 32.40 -5.56
C MET A 14 -9.65 32.30 -5.00
N LEU A 15 -8.63 32.78 -5.72
CA LEU A 15 -7.23 32.79 -5.27
C LEU A 15 -6.75 34.14 -4.70
N GLY A 16 -7.65 35.13 -4.53
CA GLY A 16 -7.31 36.49 -4.10
C GLY A 16 -7.53 36.81 -2.61
N SER A 17 -7.86 35.84 -1.76
CA SER A 17 -8.28 36.08 -0.37
C SER A 17 -7.21 35.70 0.64
N THR A 18 -6.03 36.31 0.58
CA THR A 18 -5.14 36.53 1.74
C THR A 18 -3.97 37.40 1.29
N ILE A 19 -4.12 38.71 1.39
CA ILE A 19 -3.07 39.71 1.73
C ILE A 19 -3.79 41.06 1.76
N ALA A 20 -3.98 41.62 2.95
CA ALA A 20 -4.38 43.00 3.12
C ALA A 20 -3.12 43.88 3.10
N VAL A 21 -2.99 44.78 2.13
CA VAL A 21 -1.99 45.86 2.14
C VAL A 21 -2.74 47.21 2.10
N PRO A 22 -2.47 48.15 3.01
CA PRO A 22 -3.14 49.46 3.02
C PRO A 22 -2.72 50.34 1.83
N ALA A 23 -3.71 51.04 1.27
CA ALA A 23 -3.71 51.70 -0.04
C ALA A 23 -2.89 53.00 -0.18
N GLU A 24 -1.82 53.22 0.58
CA GLU A 24 -1.11 54.51 0.58
C GLU A 24 0.22 54.55 -0.20
N ASN A 25 0.59 53.51 -0.96
CA ASN A 25 1.86 53.51 -1.72
C ASN A 25 1.84 52.76 -3.08
N MET A 26 0.75 52.85 -3.86
CA MET A 26 0.75 52.29 -5.24
C MET A 26 0.97 53.36 -6.32
N PRO A 27 1.73 53.06 -7.42
CA PRO A 27 1.88 53.95 -8.57
C PRO A 27 0.56 54.15 -9.34
N GLY A 28 0.39 55.32 -9.95
CA GLY A 28 -0.89 55.81 -10.51
C GLY A 28 -1.57 54.93 -11.58
N GLU A 29 -0.84 54.06 -12.29
CA GLU A 29 -1.44 53.14 -13.28
C GLU A 29 -2.21 51.97 -12.62
N SER A 30 -1.85 51.57 -11.40
CA SER A 30 -2.52 50.49 -10.68
C SER A 30 -3.85 50.94 -10.06
N GLN A 31 -4.00 52.23 -9.80
CA GLN A 31 -5.22 52.81 -9.22
C GLN A 31 -6.34 52.91 -10.28
N THR A 32 -5.98 53.21 -11.53
CA THR A 32 -6.92 53.27 -12.66
C THR A 32 -7.47 51.90 -13.05
N ILE A 33 -6.67 50.83 -12.89
CA ILE A 33 -7.12 49.46 -13.14
C ILE A 33 -8.12 49.00 -12.08
N LEU A 34 -7.91 49.37 -10.81
CA LEU A 34 -8.79 49.02 -9.70
C LEU A 34 -10.15 49.75 -9.77
N GLU A 35 -10.15 51.02 -10.16
CA GLU A 35 -11.39 51.78 -10.42
C GLU A 35 -12.17 51.20 -11.60
N SER A 36 -11.51 50.77 -12.68
CA SER A 36 -12.19 50.12 -13.82
C SER A 36 -12.77 48.74 -13.47
N LEU A 37 -12.12 48.01 -12.56
CA LEU A 37 -12.59 46.72 -12.08
C LEU A 37 -13.80 46.87 -11.14
N GLN A 38 -13.82 47.90 -10.29
CA GLN A 38 -14.99 48.22 -9.45
C GLN A 38 -16.21 48.66 -10.27
N GLU A 39 -16.04 49.52 -11.27
CA GLU A 39 -17.14 49.93 -12.17
C GLU A 39 -17.71 48.73 -12.96
N SER A 40 -16.85 47.78 -13.37
CA SER A 40 -17.30 46.56 -14.04
C SER A 40 -18.01 45.55 -13.12
N THR A 41 -17.79 45.64 -11.81
CA THR A 41 -18.42 44.75 -10.82
C THR A 41 -19.82 45.25 -10.44
N GLU A 42 -20.03 46.57 -10.34
CA GLU A 42 -21.37 47.15 -10.11
C GLU A 42 -22.30 46.95 -11.33
N ALA A 43 -21.77 46.99 -12.56
CA ALA A 43 -22.56 46.76 -13.77
C ALA A 43 -23.04 45.29 -13.95
N ILE A 44 -22.42 44.33 -13.27
CA ILE A 44 -22.83 42.91 -13.31
C ILE A 44 -23.97 42.63 -12.31
N TYR A 45 -24.01 43.35 -11.18
CA TYR A 45 -25.08 43.22 -10.18
C TYR A 45 -26.42 43.82 -10.64
N GLU A 46 -26.44 44.83 -11.53
CA GLU A 46 -27.68 45.36 -12.09
C GLU A 46 -28.33 44.45 -13.16
N ILE A 47 -27.62 43.46 -13.71
CA ILE A 47 -28.16 42.56 -14.76
C ILE A 47 -28.83 41.31 -14.15
N GLU A 48 -28.50 40.93 -12.91
CA GLU A 48 -29.11 39.77 -12.25
C GLU A 48 -30.50 40.07 -11.62
N GLU A 49 -30.87 41.34 -11.43
CA GLU A 49 -32.21 41.72 -10.92
C GLU A 49 -33.32 41.75 -12.00
N GLU A 50 -32.97 41.71 -13.30
CA GLU A 50 -33.97 41.81 -14.40
C GLU A 50 -34.44 40.44 -14.96
N ILE A 51 -33.92 39.31 -14.46
CA ILE A 51 -34.24 37.95 -14.95
C ILE A 51 -35.19 37.17 -14.00
N ALA A 52 -35.60 37.78 -12.88
CA ALA A 52 -36.50 37.15 -11.90
C ALA A 52 -37.83 37.92 -11.74
N SER A 53 -38.77 37.78 -12.69
CA SER A 53 -40.21 37.97 -12.44
C SER A 53 -41.09 37.33 -13.53
N PRO A 54 -42.25 36.73 -13.18
CA PRO A 54 -43.06 35.91 -14.08
C PRO A 54 -44.07 36.74 -14.88
N MET A 55 -44.25 36.43 -16.17
CA MET A 55 -45.36 36.94 -16.97
C MET A 55 -46.46 35.87 -17.10
N GLU A 56 -47.61 36.15 -16.49
CA GLU A 56 -48.91 35.56 -16.80
C GLU A 56 -49.58 36.23 -18.01
N GLY A 57 -50.45 35.46 -18.68
CA GLY A 57 -51.53 35.91 -19.56
C GLY A 57 -51.57 35.16 -20.90
N SER A 58 -52.66 34.55 -21.38
CA SER A 58 -54.03 34.36 -20.91
C SER A 58 -54.72 33.37 -21.87
N ALA A 59 -55.60 32.48 -21.40
CA ALA A 59 -56.89 32.22 -22.03
C ALA A 59 -57.77 31.36 -21.11
N ALA A 60 -58.91 31.94 -20.75
CA ALA A 60 -59.96 31.48 -19.86
C ALA A 60 -60.55 30.10 -20.19
N TYR A 61 -61.04 29.39 -19.17
CA TYR A 61 -62.43 28.91 -19.08
C TYR A 61 -62.84 28.76 -17.59
N GLU A 62 -64.06 29.18 -17.31
CA GLU A 62 -64.70 29.38 -16.00
C GLU A 62 -65.00 28.06 -15.25
N GLU A 63 -64.91 28.12 -13.92
CA GLU A 63 -65.55 27.19 -12.98
C GLU A 63 -67.08 27.32 -13.06
N GLU A 64 -67.80 26.20 -12.89
CA GLU A 64 -68.97 26.18 -12.00
C GLU A 64 -69.30 24.75 -11.52
N ASN A 65 -69.36 24.63 -10.19
CA ASN A 65 -70.28 23.86 -9.31
C ASN A 65 -71.25 22.88 -10.03
N ASP A 66 -71.61 21.72 -9.48
CA ASP A 66 -72.16 21.52 -8.15
C ASP A 66 -72.49 20.02 -7.93
N GLU A 67 -72.55 19.64 -6.65
CA GLU A 67 -73.41 18.62 -6.02
C GLU A 67 -73.73 17.28 -6.73
N THR A 68 -73.39 16.15 -6.08
CA THR A 68 -74.37 15.31 -5.34
C THR A 68 -73.78 13.98 -4.82
N LEU A 69 -73.80 13.87 -3.49
CA LEU A 69 -74.26 12.77 -2.62
C LEU A 69 -74.41 11.32 -3.13
N ASN A 70 -73.91 10.43 -2.26
CA ASN A 70 -74.59 9.27 -1.64
C ASN A 70 -74.22 7.83 -2.03
N GLU A 71 -73.75 7.14 -0.97
CA GLU A 71 -74.23 5.88 -0.40
C GLU A 71 -73.77 4.52 -0.97
N GLU A 72 -72.98 3.88 -0.09
CA GLU A 72 -73.15 2.52 0.47
C GLU A 72 -72.92 1.30 -0.43
N ASN A 73 -71.86 0.50 -0.22
CA ASN A 73 -71.49 -0.38 0.91
C ASN A 73 -72.10 -1.80 0.80
N SER A 74 -71.22 -2.80 0.86
CA SER A 74 -71.48 -4.21 1.20
C SER A 74 -70.11 -4.90 1.34
N THR A 75 -69.50 -5.01 2.52
CA THR A 75 -69.80 -5.75 3.77
C THR A 75 -69.25 -7.18 3.80
N ASN A 76 -68.69 -7.50 4.98
CA ASN A 76 -68.61 -8.77 5.72
C ASN A 76 -67.15 -9.12 6.10
N ASP A 77 -66.79 -9.45 7.33
CA ASP A 77 -67.56 -9.57 8.57
C ASP A 77 -66.62 -9.62 9.79
N GLU A 78 -67.11 -9.11 10.91
CA GLU A 78 -66.97 -9.57 12.31
C GLU A 78 -65.62 -10.12 12.84
N THR A 79 -65.03 -9.62 13.94
CA THR A 79 -65.58 -9.74 15.30
C THR A 79 -64.73 -9.00 16.33
N SER A 80 -65.41 -8.64 17.42
CA SER A 80 -65.07 -7.82 18.58
C SER A 80 -64.14 -8.45 19.63
N ALA A 81 -63.36 -7.63 20.35
CA ALA A 81 -63.71 -7.11 21.69
C ALA A 81 -62.49 -6.87 22.62
N SER A 82 -62.50 -5.65 23.18
CA SER A 82 -62.25 -5.26 24.57
C SER A 82 -60.85 -5.25 25.20
N GLU A 83 -60.56 -4.06 25.71
CA GLU A 83 -60.04 -3.71 27.05
C GLU A 83 -58.59 -3.24 27.19
N ILE A 84 -58.51 -2.17 27.97
CA ILE A 84 -57.42 -1.22 28.18
C ILE A 84 -56.64 -1.65 29.43
N SER A 85 -55.32 -1.57 29.40
CA SER A 85 -54.54 -1.13 30.56
C SER A 85 -53.14 -0.69 30.14
N GLU A 86 -52.80 0.52 30.59
CA GLU A 86 -51.48 1.15 30.56
C GLU A 86 -50.42 0.29 31.26
N GLU A 87 -49.23 0.18 30.67
CA GLU A 87 -47.98 0.19 31.44
C GLU A 87 -46.82 0.68 30.55
N GLU A 88 -46.15 1.70 31.06
CA GLU A 88 -45.06 2.46 30.47
C GLU A 88 -43.74 1.71 30.72
N VAL A 89 -43.00 1.35 29.67
CA VAL A 89 -41.55 1.05 29.77
C VAL A 89 -40.85 1.68 28.58
N LEU A 90 -39.94 2.59 28.91
CA LEU A 90 -38.97 3.22 28.03
C LEU A 90 -38.12 2.16 27.32
N GLU A 91 -38.13 2.15 25.99
CA GLU A 91 -37.03 1.63 25.19
C GLU A 91 -36.53 2.73 24.26
N ASP A 92 -35.22 2.95 24.34
CA ASP A 92 -34.47 3.98 23.65
C ASP A 92 -34.76 3.96 22.15
N LYS A 93 -35.27 5.09 21.65
CA LYS A 93 -35.26 5.40 20.23
C LYS A 93 -33.81 5.57 19.80
N VAL A 94 -33.22 4.52 19.22
CA VAL A 94 -32.13 4.69 18.26
C VAL A 94 -32.68 5.61 17.16
N PRO A 95 -32.06 6.76 16.87
CA PRO A 95 -32.54 7.62 15.81
C PRO A 95 -32.33 6.87 14.49
N VAL A 96 -33.44 6.47 13.86
CA VAL A 96 -33.47 6.15 12.44
C VAL A 96 -32.91 7.37 11.71
N VAL A 97 -31.69 7.23 11.17
CA VAL A 97 -31.08 8.25 10.31
C VAL A 97 -31.98 8.35 9.08
N GLN A 98 -32.79 9.40 9.05
CA GLN A 98 -33.53 9.81 7.87
C GLN A 98 -32.53 10.03 6.73
N ALA A 99 -32.75 9.33 5.62
CA ALA A 99 -32.01 9.52 4.37
C ALA A 99 -32.01 11.02 4.01
N SER A 100 -30.82 11.59 3.77
CA SER A 100 -30.69 12.98 3.35
C SER A 100 -31.15 13.13 1.91
N GLU A 101 -32.32 13.74 1.70
CA GLU A 101 -32.81 14.22 0.40
C GLU A 101 -32.01 15.43 -0.14
N SER A 102 -30.69 15.52 0.06
CA SER A 102 -29.96 16.79 -0.15
C SER A 102 -28.56 16.74 -0.77
N VAL A 103 -28.05 15.60 -1.26
CA VAL A 103 -26.72 15.56 -1.88
C VAL A 103 -26.84 15.65 -3.40
N THR A 104 -26.22 16.66 -3.99
CA THR A 104 -26.15 16.83 -5.45
C THR A 104 -24.96 16.09 -6.05
N VAL A 105 -24.99 15.81 -7.36
CA VAL A 105 -23.86 15.18 -8.08
C VAL A 105 -22.56 15.97 -7.94
N PRO A 106 -22.52 17.31 -8.10
CA PRO A 106 -21.29 18.06 -7.89
C PRO A 106 -20.72 17.92 -6.47
N GLU A 107 -21.58 17.91 -5.45
CA GLU A 107 -21.16 17.71 -4.06
C GLU A 107 -20.60 16.30 -3.84
N ALA A 108 -21.29 15.27 -4.33
CA ALA A 108 -20.80 13.90 -4.23
C ALA A 108 -19.50 13.69 -4.99
N MET A 109 -19.37 14.29 -6.18
CA MET A 109 -18.16 14.26 -7.00
C MET A 109 -16.97 14.93 -6.30
N GLN A 110 -17.20 16.08 -5.67
CA GLN A 110 -16.17 16.77 -4.91
C GLN A 110 -15.75 15.96 -3.68
N GLY A 111 -16.73 15.40 -2.94
CA GLY A 111 -16.49 14.56 -1.78
C GLY A 111 -15.63 13.34 -2.13
N ILE A 112 -16.03 12.58 -3.16
CA ILE A 112 -15.30 11.36 -3.52
C ILE A 112 -13.89 11.68 -4.03
N ASN A 113 -13.70 12.79 -4.74
CA ASN A 113 -12.36 13.23 -5.17
C ASN A 113 -11.46 13.57 -3.98
N ASN A 114 -12.00 14.20 -2.93
CA ASN A 114 -11.27 14.45 -1.69
C ASN A 114 -10.94 13.15 -0.95
N TRP A 115 -11.91 12.24 -0.85
CA TRP A 115 -11.73 10.94 -0.21
C TRP A 115 -10.62 10.13 -0.91
N VAL A 116 -10.69 10.03 -2.24
CA VAL A 116 -9.71 9.31 -3.06
C VAL A 116 -8.33 9.97 -3.02
N SER A 117 -8.24 11.30 -2.84
CA SER A 117 -6.97 12.00 -2.69
C SER A 117 -6.13 11.44 -1.53
N ASN A 118 -6.75 11.02 -0.44
CA ASN A 118 -6.05 10.37 0.69
C ASN A 118 -5.56 8.97 0.32
N VAL A 119 -6.36 8.19 -0.42
CA VAL A 119 -5.99 6.85 -0.88
C VAL A 119 -4.82 6.90 -1.84
N VAL A 120 -4.85 7.78 -2.84
CA VAL A 120 -3.76 7.90 -3.82
C VAL A 120 -2.51 8.54 -3.24
N ALA A 121 -2.62 9.28 -2.11
CA ALA A 121 -1.48 9.84 -1.42
C ALA A 121 -0.63 8.76 -0.74
N ALA A 122 -1.23 7.68 -0.25
CA ALA A 122 -0.54 6.59 0.44
C ALA A 122 0.54 5.92 -0.43
N ASP A 123 1.68 5.57 0.19
CA ASP A 123 2.79 4.88 -0.48
C ASP A 123 2.38 3.52 -1.05
N THR A 124 1.37 2.89 -0.42
CA THR A 124 0.82 1.60 -0.84
C THR A 124 0.15 1.67 -2.21
N PHE A 125 -0.37 2.82 -2.63
CA PHE A 125 -1.10 2.96 -3.90
C PHE A 125 -0.23 2.60 -5.11
N LEU A 126 0.99 3.14 -5.20
CA LEU A 126 1.90 2.84 -6.33
C LEU A 126 2.52 1.44 -6.22
N SER A 127 2.65 0.89 -5.01
CA SER A 127 3.10 -0.50 -4.84
C SER A 127 2.02 -1.54 -5.21
N GLY A 128 0.76 -1.12 -5.26
CA GLY A 128 -0.40 -1.96 -5.54
C GLY A 128 -0.93 -1.86 -6.97
N VAL A 129 -0.13 -1.42 -7.96
CA VAL A 129 -0.56 -1.34 -9.37
C VAL A 129 -0.98 -2.71 -9.90
N SER A 130 -1.92 -2.74 -10.85
CA SER A 130 -2.56 -3.96 -11.37
C SER A 130 -3.39 -4.68 -10.31
N SER A 131 -4.04 -3.93 -9.40
CA SER A 131 -4.94 -4.49 -8.40
C SER A 131 -6.30 -3.78 -8.42
N THR A 132 -7.31 -4.44 -7.85
CA THR A 132 -8.62 -3.81 -7.68
C THR A 132 -8.54 -2.52 -6.86
N GLY A 133 -7.64 -2.44 -5.88
CA GLY A 133 -7.50 -1.27 -5.01
C GLY A 133 -6.89 -0.03 -5.67
N THR A 134 -6.42 -0.11 -6.92
CA THR A 134 -5.67 0.99 -7.56
C THR A 134 -6.14 1.29 -8.98
N ASP A 135 -6.39 0.26 -9.80
CA ASP A 135 -6.69 0.40 -11.23
C ASP A 135 -7.99 1.20 -11.48
N TRP A 136 -9.00 1.00 -10.64
CA TRP A 136 -10.30 1.67 -10.80
C TRP A 136 -10.27 3.14 -10.40
N PHE A 137 -9.47 3.50 -9.39
CA PHE A 137 -9.22 4.91 -9.06
C PHE A 137 -8.43 5.60 -10.18
N ALA A 138 -7.41 4.92 -10.74
CA ALA A 138 -6.68 5.43 -11.90
C ALA A 138 -7.61 5.65 -13.11
N LEU A 139 -8.55 4.73 -13.36
CA LEU A 139 -9.59 4.90 -14.39
C LEU A 139 -10.45 6.14 -14.11
N GLY A 140 -11.08 6.23 -12.94
CA GLY A 140 -11.99 7.32 -12.59
C GLY A 140 -11.32 8.70 -12.64
N LEU A 141 -10.19 8.85 -11.94
CA LEU A 141 -9.44 10.11 -11.89
C LEU A 141 -8.84 10.48 -13.24
N GLY A 142 -8.34 9.48 -14.00
CA GLY A 142 -7.75 9.70 -15.31
C GLY A 142 -8.79 10.20 -16.32
N ARG A 143 -10.02 9.66 -16.28
CA ARG A 143 -11.13 10.11 -17.13
C ARG A 143 -11.67 11.49 -16.76
N GLN A 144 -11.39 11.99 -15.56
CA GLN A 144 -11.64 13.39 -15.17
C GLN A 144 -10.48 14.34 -15.52
N GLY A 145 -9.32 13.80 -15.92
CA GLY A 145 -8.10 14.60 -16.07
C GLY A 145 -7.48 15.04 -14.73
N LEU A 146 -7.83 14.40 -13.62
CA LEU A 146 -7.38 14.76 -12.26
C LEU A 146 -6.32 13.81 -11.69
N PHE A 147 -5.77 12.90 -12.51
CA PHE A 147 -4.82 11.89 -12.01
C PHE A 147 -3.38 12.41 -11.93
N SER A 148 -3.07 13.16 -10.87
CA SER A 148 -1.75 13.80 -10.66
C SER A 148 -0.57 12.84 -10.58
N LYS A 149 -0.80 11.57 -10.19
CA LYS A 149 0.22 10.50 -10.11
C LYS A 149 0.30 9.60 -11.35
N ALA A 150 -0.33 9.99 -12.48
CA ALA A 150 -0.35 9.18 -13.71
C ALA A 150 1.02 8.66 -14.15
N SER A 151 2.06 9.51 -14.16
CA SER A 151 3.42 9.10 -14.56
C SER A 151 4.05 8.08 -13.60
N GLY A 152 3.80 8.23 -12.29
CA GLY A 152 4.25 7.29 -11.27
C GLY A 152 3.52 5.94 -11.37
N TYR A 153 2.21 5.97 -11.60
CA TYR A 153 1.40 4.77 -11.82
C TYR A 153 1.85 4.02 -13.09
N LEU A 154 2.08 4.72 -14.21
CA LEU A 154 2.62 4.13 -15.44
C LEU A 154 4.00 3.49 -15.19
N SER A 155 4.92 4.18 -14.52
CA SER A 155 6.25 3.64 -14.22
C SER A 155 6.20 2.39 -13.35
N ALA A 156 5.37 2.41 -12.29
CA ALA A 156 5.16 1.26 -11.42
C ALA A 156 4.50 0.09 -12.17
N GLY A 157 3.52 0.38 -13.04
CA GLY A 157 2.88 -0.61 -13.89
C GLY A 157 3.82 -1.24 -14.90
N GLU A 158 4.68 -0.47 -15.57
CA GLU A 158 5.70 -1.01 -16.48
C GLU A 158 6.68 -1.93 -15.75
N GLY A 159 7.08 -1.54 -14.53
CA GLY A 159 7.90 -2.35 -13.64
C GLY A 159 7.23 -3.67 -13.29
N TYR A 160 5.97 -3.62 -12.83
CA TYR A 160 5.17 -4.79 -12.49
C TYR A 160 5.00 -5.74 -13.68
N VAL A 161 4.59 -5.24 -14.85
CA VAL A 161 4.42 -6.06 -16.05
C VAL A 161 5.75 -6.69 -16.47
N THR A 162 6.84 -5.92 -16.43
CA THR A 162 8.18 -6.43 -16.75
C THR A 162 8.59 -7.56 -15.80
N GLU A 163 8.42 -7.37 -14.49
CA GLU A 163 8.73 -8.39 -13.49
C GLU A 163 7.91 -9.67 -13.68
N GLN A 164 6.59 -9.53 -13.89
CA GLN A 164 5.71 -10.67 -14.12
C GLN A 164 6.04 -11.42 -15.41
N TYR A 165 6.35 -10.73 -16.50
CA TYR A 165 6.73 -11.39 -17.75
C TYR A 165 8.13 -12.00 -17.70
N GLN A 166 9.08 -11.39 -16.99
CA GLN A 166 10.42 -11.97 -16.82
C GLN A 166 10.41 -13.21 -15.92
N THR A 167 9.56 -13.21 -14.89
CA THR A 167 9.49 -14.30 -13.90
C THR A 167 8.54 -15.41 -14.33
N ASN A 168 7.35 -15.04 -14.79
CA ASN A 168 6.23 -15.95 -15.04
C ASN A 168 5.83 -16.07 -16.52
N GLY A 169 6.30 -15.17 -17.39
CA GLY A 169 5.93 -15.10 -18.81
C GLY A 169 4.53 -14.53 -19.09
N MET A 170 3.80 -14.10 -18.06
CA MET A 170 2.42 -13.59 -18.13
C MET A 170 2.02 -12.92 -16.80
N LEU A 171 1.00 -12.05 -16.79
CA LEU A 171 0.51 -11.38 -15.57
C LEU A 171 -0.20 -12.34 -14.61
N SER A 172 -0.95 -13.29 -15.14
CA SER A 172 -1.67 -14.27 -14.34
C SER A 172 -1.86 -15.58 -15.10
N LYS A 173 -1.81 -16.70 -14.39
CA LYS A 173 -2.08 -18.03 -14.98
C LYS A 173 -3.58 -18.33 -15.14
N THR A 174 -4.42 -17.57 -14.42
CA THR A 174 -5.86 -17.85 -14.30
C THR A 174 -6.76 -16.67 -14.61
N LYS A 175 -6.29 -15.43 -14.38
CA LYS A 175 -7.12 -14.23 -14.48
C LYS A 175 -6.75 -13.40 -15.72
N ALA A 176 -7.52 -13.55 -16.80
CA ALA A 176 -7.40 -12.68 -17.98
C ALA A 176 -7.72 -11.22 -17.65
N THR A 177 -8.61 -11.01 -16.67
CA THR A 177 -9.05 -9.69 -16.22
C THR A 177 -7.94 -8.79 -15.69
N GLU A 178 -6.79 -9.35 -15.28
CA GLU A 178 -5.62 -8.55 -14.88
C GLU A 178 -5.09 -7.70 -16.04
N TRP A 179 -5.04 -8.25 -17.26
CA TRP A 179 -4.67 -7.48 -18.46
C TRP A 179 -5.70 -6.41 -18.81
N HIS A 180 -6.99 -6.74 -18.66
CA HIS A 180 -8.09 -5.86 -19.05
C HIS A 180 -8.20 -4.66 -18.10
N ARG A 181 -8.16 -4.87 -16.77
CA ARG A 181 -8.18 -3.76 -15.81
C ARG A 181 -6.99 -2.83 -15.99
N LEU A 182 -5.79 -3.42 -16.10
CA LEU A 182 -4.58 -2.64 -16.29
C LEU A 182 -4.61 -1.85 -17.61
N THR A 183 -5.22 -2.41 -18.67
CA THR A 183 -5.45 -1.68 -19.94
C THR A 183 -6.23 -0.38 -19.70
N PHE A 184 -7.32 -0.43 -18.94
CA PHE A 184 -8.13 0.76 -18.66
C PHE A 184 -7.35 1.80 -17.86
N ALA A 185 -6.63 1.37 -16.83
CA ALA A 185 -5.84 2.26 -15.98
C ALA A 185 -4.65 2.88 -16.74
N VAL A 186 -3.97 2.11 -17.59
CA VAL A 186 -2.88 2.60 -18.46
C VAL A 186 -3.41 3.66 -19.42
N LEU A 187 -4.53 3.39 -20.11
CA LEU A 187 -5.15 4.36 -21.02
C LEU A 187 -5.58 5.64 -20.28
N ALA A 188 -6.22 5.51 -19.12
CA ALA A 188 -6.64 6.65 -18.30
C ALA A 188 -5.46 7.46 -17.74
N SER A 189 -4.30 6.82 -17.58
CA SER A 189 -3.05 7.47 -17.18
C SER A 189 -2.27 8.06 -18.37
N GLY A 190 -2.77 7.93 -19.61
CA GLY A 190 -2.13 8.44 -20.82
C GLY A 190 -1.05 7.53 -21.42
N GLY A 191 -0.98 6.26 -21.01
CA GLY A 191 -0.06 5.26 -21.54
C GLY A 191 -0.60 4.49 -22.76
N ASP A 192 0.27 3.66 -23.35
CA ASP A 192 -0.06 2.78 -24.49
C ASP A 192 -0.09 1.31 -24.05
N PRO A 193 -1.27 0.68 -23.93
CA PRO A 193 -1.38 -0.72 -23.50
C PRO A 193 -0.86 -1.72 -24.55
N THR A 194 -0.57 -1.29 -25.78
CA THR A 194 0.01 -2.17 -26.82
C THR A 194 1.52 -2.31 -26.70
N ALA A 195 2.17 -1.50 -25.87
CA ALA A 195 3.60 -1.52 -25.60
C ALA A 195 3.90 -1.08 -24.15
N PHE A 196 3.66 -1.96 -23.18
CA PHE A 196 3.72 -1.63 -21.75
C PHE A 196 4.53 -2.67 -20.95
N GLY A 197 5.73 -2.31 -20.49
CA GLY A 197 6.68 -3.24 -19.89
C GLY A 197 7.40 -4.13 -20.93
N THR A 198 8.28 -5.05 -20.48
CA THR A 198 9.08 -5.92 -21.36
C THR A 198 9.13 -7.38 -20.92
N ASP A 199 9.25 -8.30 -21.87
CA ASP A 199 9.40 -9.73 -21.60
C ASP A 199 10.86 -10.17 -21.41
N THR A 200 11.08 -11.48 -21.23
CA THR A 200 12.44 -12.08 -21.07
C THR A 200 13.38 -11.82 -22.26
N SER A 201 12.86 -11.49 -23.44
CA SER A 201 13.64 -11.15 -24.64
C SER A 201 13.91 -9.66 -24.80
N GLY A 202 13.36 -8.83 -23.90
CA GLY A 202 13.40 -7.37 -23.98
C GLY A 202 12.38 -6.79 -24.98
N GLN A 203 11.42 -7.59 -25.45
CA GLN A 203 10.36 -7.10 -26.34
C GLN A 203 9.21 -6.50 -25.52
N SER A 204 8.63 -5.41 -26.01
CA SER A 204 7.48 -4.77 -25.35
C SER A 204 6.27 -5.72 -25.28
N VAL A 205 5.59 -5.71 -24.14
CA VAL A 205 4.36 -6.49 -23.92
C VAL A 205 3.15 -5.74 -24.47
N ASN A 206 2.26 -6.46 -25.16
CA ASN A 206 0.98 -5.94 -25.64
C ASN A 206 -0.16 -6.50 -24.79
N LEU A 207 -0.71 -5.68 -23.89
CA LEU A 207 -1.75 -6.08 -22.94
C LEU A 207 -3.06 -6.46 -23.65
N ILE A 208 -3.38 -5.80 -24.76
CA ILE A 208 -4.58 -6.10 -25.56
C ILE A 208 -4.46 -7.49 -26.19
N ALA A 209 -3.36 -7.74 -26.89
CA ALA A 209 -3.13 -9.03 -27.54
C ALA A 209 -3.11 -10.17 -26.52
N ASP A 210 -2.32 -10.01 -25.46
CA ASP A 210 -2.07 -11.06 -24.47
C ASP A 210 -3.24 -11.28 -23.50
N GLY A 211 -4.13 -10.30 -23.35
CA GLY A 211 -5.36 -10.41 -22.58
C GLY A 211 -6.58 -10.85 -23.39
N VAL A 212 -6.62 -10.57 -24.70
CA VAL A 212 -7.84 -10.68 -25.52
C VAL A 212 -7.72 -11.69 -26.66
N TYR A 213 -7.15 -11.31 -27.81
CA TYR A 213 -7.25 -12.09 -29.04
C TYR A 213 -6.15 -13.16 -29.20
N ASN A 214 -5.04 -13.01 -28.47
CA ASN A 214 -3.98 -14.02 -28.29
C ASN A 214 -3.79 -14.33 -26.80
N CYS A 215 -4.92 -14.48 -26.10
CA CYS A 215 -4.99 -14.54 -24.65
C CYS A 215 -4.06 -15.60 -24.03
N LYS A 216 -3.14 -15.17 -23.17
CA LYS A 216 -2.11 -16.04 -22.56
C LYS A 216 -2.67 -17.10 -21.62
N VAL A 217 -3.84 -16.88 -21.03
CA VAL A 217 -4.48 -17.87 -20.15
C VAL A 217 -5.24 -18.96 -20.91
N GLY A 218 -5.34 -18.86 -22.25
CA GLY A 218 -6.12 -19.73 -23.11
C GLY A 218 -7.32 -18.99 -23.71
N LYS A 219 -8.54 -19.39 -23.38
CA LYS A 219 -9.73 -18.65 -23.83
C LYS A 219 -9.89 -17.35 -23.03
N PRO A 220 -10.23 -16.20 -23.65
CA PRO A 220 -10.42 -14.95 -22.92
C PRO A 220 -11.55 -15.06 -21.87
N TRP A 221 -12.56 -15.89 -22.12
CA TRP A 221 -13.64 -16.22 -21.18
C TRP A 221 -13.33 -17.41 -20.26
N LYS A 222 -12.06 -17.67 -19.93
CA LYS A 222 -11.68 -18.73 -18.97
C LYS A 222 -12.33 -18.52 -17.60
N GLN A 223 -12.55 -17.26 -17.20
CA GLN A 223 -13.28 -16.86 -16.00
C GLN A 223 -14.81 -16.79 -16.22
N GLY A 224 -15.34 -17.46 -17.24
CA GLY A 224 -16.75 -17.38 -17.59
C GLY A 224 -17.09 -16.08 -18.32
N ILE A 225 -18.35 -15.64 -18.23
CA ILE A 225 -18.85 -14.46 -18.92
C ILE A 225 -18.07 -13.19 -18.52
N ASN A 226 -17.63 -13.09 -17.27
CA ASN A 226 -16.86 -11.95 -16.78
C ASN A 226 -15.57 -11.72 -17.60
N GLY A 227 -14.86 -12.79 -17.95
CA GLY A 227 -13.67 -12.68 -18.81
C GLY A 227 -14.00 -12.25 -20.24
N ALA A 228 -15.17 -12.63 -20.78
CA ALA A 228 -15.61 -12.21 -22.11
C ALA A 228 -15.96 -10.71 -22.13
N ILE A 229 -16.70 -10.25 -21.13
CA ILE A 229 -17.13 -8.86 -20.96
C ILE A 229 -15.90 -7.94 -20.90
N PHE A 230 -14.95 -8.24 -20.00
CA PHE A 230 -13.74 -7.44 -19.88
C PHE A 230 -12.85 -7.49 -21.11
N ALA A 231 -12.78 -8.63 -21.79
CA ALA A 231 -12.03 -8.77 -23.03
C ALA A 231 -12.62 -7.90 -24.16
N LEU A 232 -13.96 -7.86 -24.29
CA LEU A 232 -14.63 -7.04 -25.28
C LEU A 232 -14.46 -5.54 -24.97
N LEU A 233 -14.65 -5.15 -23.71
CA LEU A 233 -14.38 -3.78 -23.25
C LEU A 233 -12.95 -3.35 -23.56
N ALA A 234 -11.94 -4.17 -23.21
CA ALA A 234 -10.52 -3.87 -23.47
C ALA A 234 -10.21 -3.74 -24.97
N LEU A 235 -10.86 -4.54 -25.81
CA LEU A 235 -10.67 -4.48 -27.26
C LEU A 235 -11.29 -3.22 -27.86
N ASP A 236 -12.44 -2.79 -27.34
CA ASP A 236 -13.21 -1.70 -27.91
C ASP A 236 -12.81 -0.33 -27.38
N THR A 237 -11.96 -0.24 -26.34
CA THR A 237 -11.50 1.05 -25.78
C THR A 237 -10.95 2.02 -26.82
N LYS A 238 -10.28 1.51 -27.86
CA LYS A 238 -9.81 2.30 -29.02
C LYS A 238 -10.20 1.66 -30.34
N ASN A 239 -11.19 0.76 -30.33
CA ASN A 239 -11.56 -0.07 -31.47
C ASN A 239 -10.34 -0.80 -32.08
N TYR A 240 -9.57 -1.52 -31.24
CA TYR A 240 -8.33 -2.17 -31.70
C TYR A 240 -8.62 -3.21 -32.79
N GLU A 241 -7.77 -3.22 -33.82
CA GLU A 241 -7.80 -4.23 -34.88
C GLU A 241 -7.37 -5.60 -34.34
N VAL A 242 -8.08 -6.64 -34.77
CA VAL A 242 -7.73 -8.03 -34.48
C VAL A 242 -7.08 -8.64 -35.73
N PRO A 243 -5.82 -9.12 -35.65
CA PRO A 243 -5.16 -9.78 -36.78
C PRO A 243 -5.94 -11.01 -37.28
N GLU A 244 -5.91 -11.27 -38.58
CA GLU A 244 -6.62 -12.42 -39.19
C GLU A 244 -6.16 -13.78 -38.63
N ASP A 245 -4.92 -13.89 -38.18
CA ASP A 245 -4.33 -15.10 -37.61
C ASP A 245 -4.47 -15.18 -36.07
N ALA A 246 -5.18 -14.25 -35.46
CA ALA A 246 -5.43 -14.27 -34.02
C ALA A 246 -6.27 -15.48 -33.58
N SER A 247 -6.10 -15.89 -32.32
CA SER A 247 -6.79 -17.07 -31.79
C SER A 247 -8.29 -16.85 -31.54
N TYR A 248 -8.70 -15.61 -31.27
CA TYR A 248 -10.07 -15.23 -31.01
C TYR A 248 -10.38 -13.89 -31.68
N SER A 249 -11.55 -13.78 -32.27
CA SER A 249 -12.06 -12.56 -32.88
C SER A 249 -12.97 -11.78 -31.93
N ARG A 250 -13.26 -10.52 -32.30
CA ARG A 250 -14.32 -9.73 -31.67
C ARG A 250 -15.68 -10.43 -31.72
N GLU A 251 -15.99 -11.09 -32.84
CA GLU A 251 -17.24 -11.84 -33.01
C GLU A 251 -17.32 -13.03 -32.04
N ASP A 252 -16.21 -13.72 -31.77
CA ASP A 252 -16.19 -14.81 -30.79
C ASP A 252 -16.57 -14.34 -29.38
N LEU A 253 -16.13 -13.13 -29.00
CA LEU A 253 -16.46 -12.52 -27.70
C LEU A 253 -17.95 -12.16 -27.63
N ILE A 254 -18.47 -11.47 -28.64
CA ILE A 254 -19.88 -11.08 -28.72
C ILE A 254 -20.77 -12.33 -28.69
N ALA A 255 -20.51 -13.30 -29.58
CA ALA A 255 -21.27 -14.53 -29.65
C ALA A 255 -21.24 -15.32 -28.32
N TYR A 256 -20.11 -15.31 -27.61
CA TYR A 256 -20.03 -15.94 -26.30
C TYR A 256 -20.89 -15.22 -25.25
N ILE A 257 -20.88 -13.88 -25.22
CA ILE A 257 -21.69 -13.07 -24.31
C ILE A 257 -23.18 -13.29 -24.60
N LEU A 258 -23.64 -13.13 -25.86
CA LEU A 258 -25.04 -13.31 -26.22
C LEU A 258 -25.55 -14.73 -25.86
N LYS A 259 -24.73 -15.75 -26.06
CA LYS A 259 -25.07 -17.14 -25.70
C LYS A 259 -25.26 -17.36 -24.20
N LYS A 260 -24.76 -16.45 -23.35
CA LYS A 260 -24.89 -16.53 -21.89
C LYS A 260 -26.13 -15.83 -21.34
N GLU A 261 -26.93 -15.19 -22.19
CA GLU A 261 -28.21 -14.65 -21.79
C GLU A 261 -29.08 -15.75 -21.14
N LEU A 262 -29.73 -15.40 -20.04
CA LEU A 262 -30.68 -16.28 -19.36
C LEU A 262 -32.08 -16.13 -19.96
N SER A 263 -32.91 -17.16 -19.76
CA SER A 263 -34.32 -17.10 -20.14
C SER A 263 -35.03 -16.00 -19.36
N GLY A 264 -35.60 -15.03 -20.07
CA GLY A 264 -36.26 -13.85 -19.48
C GLY A 264 -35.40 -12.58 -19.48
N GLY A 265 -34.17 -12.65 -20.01
CA GLY A 265 -33.23 -11.53 -20.05
C GLY A 265 -32.23 -11.56 -18.89
N GLY A 266 -31.16 -10.80 -19.05
CA GLY A 266 -30.10 -10.67 -18.05
C GLY A 266 -29.05 -11.79 -18.10
N PHE A 267 -28.03 -11.62 -17.27
CA PHE A 267 -26.82 -12.44 -17.25
C PHE A 267 -26.41 -12.78 -15.82
N THR A 268 -25.58 -13.81 -15.66
CA THR A 268 -25.07 -14.20 -14.34
C THR A 268 -23.68 -14.80 -14.43
N LEU A 269 -22.90 -14.68 -13.36
CA LEU A 269 -21.59 -15.31 -13.27
C LEU A 269 -21.73 -16.84 -13.12
N VAL A 270 -22.66 -17.28 -12.26
CA VAL A 270 -22.90 -18.69 -11.93
C VAL A 270 -24.39 -18.90 -11.65
N GLY A 271 -24.93 -20.04 -12.08
CA GLY A 271 -26.32 -20.42 -11.80
C GLY A 271 -27.27 -20.03 -12.93
N SER A 272 -28.55 -19.84 -12.57
CA SER A 272 -29.63 -19.63 -13.54
C SER A 272 -30.53 -18.44 -13.19
N LYS A 273 -30.11 -17.59 -12.26
CA LYS A 273 -30.78 -16.33 -11.92
C LYS A 273 -29.91 -15.18 -12.42
N ALA A 274 -30.53 -14.20 -13.06
CA ALA A 274 -29.82 -12.99 -13.49
C ALA A 274 -29.32 -12.21 -12.28
N ASP A 275 -28.14 -11.65 -12.42
CA ASP A 275 -27.42 -10.85 -11.43
C ASP A 275 -27.26 -9.43 -11.97
N VAL A 276 -27.42 -8.42 -11.09
CA VAL A 276 -27.45 -7.01 -11.49
C VAL A 276 -26.09 -6.59 -12.05
N ASP A 277 -25.00 -6.91 -11.34
CA ASP A 277 -23.65 -6.49 -11.71
C ASP A 277 -23.26 -7.05 -13.07
N ILE A 278 -23.38 -8.37 -13.24
CA ILE A 278 -23.00 -9.05 -14.48
C ILE A 278 -23.92 -8.64 -15.63
N THR A 279 -25.20 -8.39 -15.38
CA THR A 279 -26.11 -7.89 -16.41
C THR A 279 -25.70 -6.50 -16.87
N ALA A 280 -25.49 -5.58 -15.94
CA ALA A 280 -25.08 -4.21 -16.25
C ALA A 280 -23.71 -4.17 -16.95
N MET A 281 -22.72 -4.94 -16.48
CA MET A 281 -21.40 -5.04 -17.12
C MET A 281 -21.48 -5.64 -18.53
N ALA A 282 -22.34 -6.64 -18.76
CA ALA A 282 -22.58 -7.17 -20.10
C ALA A 282 -23.14 -6.09 -21.04
N LEU A 283 -24.10 -5.29 -20.56
CA LEU A 283 -24.64 -4.16 -21.30
C LEU A 283 -23.57 -3.10 -21.63
N GLN A 284 -22.68 -2.78 -20.68
CA GLN A 284 -21.54 -1.89 -20.93
C GLN A 284 -20.66 -2.40 -22.09
N SER A 285 -20.34 -3.70 -22.11
CA SER A 285 -19.54 -4.29 -23.20
C SER A 285 -20.25 -4.38 -24.54
N LEU A 286 -21.58 -4.52 -24.54
CA LEU A 286 -22.39 -4.60 -25.74
C LEU A 286 -22.83 -3.23 -26.27
N ALA A 287 -22.62 -2.16 -25.50
CA ALA A 287 -23.04 -0.81 -25.84
C ALA A 287 -22.56 -0.32 -27.22
N PRO A 288 -21.33 -0.61 -27.71
CA PRO A 288 -20.92 -0.24 -29.07
C PRO A 288 -21.78 -0.84 -30.19
N TYR A 289 -22.48 -1.95 -29.93
CA TYR A 289 -23.23 -2.71 -30.93
C TYR A 289 -24.75 -2.53 -30.81
N TYR A 290 -25.23 -2.00 -29.68
CA TYR A 290 -26.64 -1.71 -29.44
C TYR A 290 -27.18 -0.71 -30.48
N GLY A 291 -28.34 -1.01 -31.07
CA GLY A 291 -28.96 -0.26 -32.17
C GLY A 291 -28.34 -0.54 -33.55
N ARG A 292 -27.08 -0.99 -33.60
CA ARG A 292 -26.34 -1.27 -34.85
C ARG A 292 -26.46 -2.71 -35.31
N ARG A 293 -26.77 -3.63 -34.41
CA ARG A 293 -26.91 -5.07 -34.64
C ARG A 293 -28.21 -5.57 -34.05
N GLU A 294 -29.05 -6.21 -34.87
CA GLU A 294 -30.35 -6.72 -34.44
C GLU A 294 -30.23 -7.74 -33.29
N ASP A 295 -29.33 -8.72 -33.42
CA ASP A 295 -29.11 -9.76 -32.41
C ASP A 295 -28.64 -9.23 -31.06
N VAL A 296 -27.76 -8.22 -31.07
CA VAL A 296 -27.34 -7.54 -29.83
C VAL A 296 -28.46 -6.68 -29.26
N THR A 297 -29.18 -5.95 -30.11
CA THR A 297 -30.26 -5.03 -29.69
C THR A 297 -31.36 -5.79 -28.96
N GLU A 298 -31.80 -6.91 -29.51
CA GLU A 298 -32.81 -7.76 -28.87
C GLU A 298 -32.40 -8.26 -27.47
N VAL A 299 -31.14 -8.65 -27.30
CA VAL A 299 -30.61 -9.14 -26.02
C VAL A 299 -30.49 -8.00 -25.01
N VAL A 300 -30.00 -6.83 -25.46
CA VAL A 300 -29.88 -5.63 -24.63
C VAL A 300 -31.26 -5.16 -24.16
N ASP A 301 -32.26 -5.12 -25.03
CA ASP A 301 -33.63 -4.71 -24.68
C ASP A 301 -34.26 -5.60 -23.61
N ARG A 302 -34.06 -6.92 -23.72
CA ARG A 302 -34.53 -7.88 -22.70
C ARG A 302 -33.79 -7.69 -21.38
N ALA A 303 -32.49 -7.46 -21.41
CA ALA A 303 -31.70 -7.18 -20.21
C ALA A 303 -32.08 -5.84 -19.55
N LEU A 304 -32.35 -4.78 -20.33
CA LEU A 304 -32.87 -3.50 -19.82
C LEU A 304 -34.26 -3.66 -19.20
N THR A 305 -35.14 -4.43 -19.85
CA THR A 305 -36.46 -4.76 -19.29
C THR A 305 -36.34 -5.48 -17.95
N TRP A 306 -35.42 -6.44 -17.86
CA TRP A 306 -35.15 -7.13 -16.61
C TRP A 306 -34.60 -6.20 -15.53
N LEU A 307 -33.59 -5.37 -15.84
CA LEU A 307 -33.03 -4.39 -14.90
C LEU A 307 -34.10 -3.41 -14.40
N SER A 308 -34.91 -2.84 -15.31
CA SER A 308 -36.03 -1.98 -14.96
C SER A 308 -36.97 -2.65 -13.94
N SER A 309 -37.28 -3.95 -14.12
CA SER A 309 -38.11 -4.71 -13.18
C SER A 309 -37.42 -5.04 -11.85
N ALA A 310 -36.08 -4.99 -11.80
CA ALA A 310 -35.29 -5.27 -10.61
C ALA A 310 -35.01 -4.02 -9.75
N GLN A 311 -35.33 -2.82 -10.26
CA GLN A 311 -35.14 -1.56 -9.55
C GLN A 311 -35.98 -1.50 -8.27
N ARG A 312 -35.37 -1.04 -7.17
CA ARG A 312 -36.01 -0.92 -5.85
C ARG A 312 -36.76 0.42 -5.74
N PRO A 313 -37.70 0.58 -4.79
CA PRO A 313 -38.49 1.81 -4.64
C PRO A 313 -37.68 3.11 -4.46
N ASP A 314 -36.48 3.02 -3.89
CA ASP A 314 -35.56 4.16 -3.73
C ASP A 314 -34.65 4.38 -4.95
N GLY A 315 -34.85 3.63 -6.04
CA GLY A 315 -34.07 3.70 -7.27
C GLY A 315 -32.80 2.84 -7.28
N ASN A 316 -32.41 2.26 -6.13
CA ASN A 316 -31.22 1.43 -5.99
C ASN A 316 -31.44 -0.03 -6.45
N TYR A 317 -30.37 -0.82 -6.41
CA TYR A 317 -30.39 -2.26 -6.73
C TYR A 317 -29.85 -3.10 -5.58
N SER A 318 -30.16 -4.40 -5.64
CA SER A 318 -29.72 -5.41 -4.69
C SER A 318 -29.14 -6.60 -5.44
N THR A 319 -28.19 -7.31 -4.84
CA THR A 319 -27.75 -8.63 -5.31
C THR A 319 -27.85 -9.68 -4.20
N ASP A 320 -28.00 -10.94 -4.59
CA ASP A 320 -28.03 -12.08 -3.66
C ASP A 320 -26.64 -12.20 -3.00
N ASP A 321 -26.55 -12.05 -1.67
CA ASP A 321 -25.30 -12.23 -0.92
C ASP A 321 -24.75 -13.65 -1.12
N PHE A 322 -23.56 -13.76 -1.73
CA PHE A 322 -22.90 -14.95 -2.33
C PHE A 322 -22.82 -16.21 -1.43
N GLY A 323 -23.96 -16.76 -1.03
CA GLY A 323 -24.07 -17.97 -0.21
C GLY A 323 -24.17 -17.75 1.30
N MET A 324 -24.27 -16.51 1.81
CA MET A 324 -24.43 -16.27 3.26
C MET A 324 -25.88 -16.43 3.75
N GLY A 325 -26.85 -16.61 2.84
CA GLY A 325 -28.23 -16.99 3.18
C GLY A 325 -29.08 -15.86 3.78
N THR A 326 -28.63 -14.62 3.69
CA THR A 326 -29.25 -13.39 4.22
C THR A 326 -30.28 -12.76 3.27
N GLY A 327 -30.33 -13.20 2.00
CA GLY A 327 -31.23 -12.67 0.97
C GLY A 327 -30.59 -11.55 0.14
N PRO A 328 -31.34 -10.90 -0.77
CA PRO A 328 -30.82 -9.79 -1.56
C PRO A 328 -30.48 -8.59 -0.68
N VAL A 329 -29.29 -8.01 -0.86
CA VAL A 329 -28.80 -6.85 -0.10
C VAL A 329 -28.62 -5.65 -1.02
N ASP A 330 -29.26 -4.54 -0.64
CA ASP A 330 -29.16 -3.25 -1.32
C ASP A 330 -27.74 -2.68 -1.18
N ASN A 331 -27.06 -2.42 -2.28
CA ASN A 331 -25.67 -1.94 -2.24
C ASN A 331 -25.36 -0.87 -3.29
N CYS A 332 -24.27 -0.14 -3.05
CA CYS A 332 -23.80 0.95 -3.92
C CYS A 332 -23.30 0.43 -5.27
N GLU A 333 -22.49 -0.62 -5.27
CA GLU A 333 -21.77 -1.16 -6.43
C GLU A 333 -22.72 -1.60 -7.54
N SER A 334 -23.75 -2.39 -7.21
CA SER A 334 -24.77 -2.82 -8.17
C SER A 334 -25.51 -1.66 -8.78
N THR A 335 -25.85 -0.66 -7.96
CA THR A 335 -26.52 0.55 -8.44
C THR A 335 -25.58 1.37 -9.36
N ALA A 336 -24.30 1.47 -9.00
CA ALA A 336 -23.26 2.12 -9.79
C ALA A 336 -23.04 1.43 -11.15
N GLN A 337 -23.03 0.10 -11.20
CA GLN A 337 -22.92 -0.64 -12.47
C GLN A 337 -24.08 -0.35 -13.42
N VAL A 338 -25.32 -0.30 -12.90
CA VAL A 338 -26.49 0.05 -13.70
C VAL A 338 -26.38 1.47 -14.23
N LEU A 339 -25.98 2.44 -13.38
CA LEU A 339 -25.77 3.82 -13.83
C LEU A 339 -24.74 3.90 -14.97
N VAL A 340 -23.61 3.19 -14.85
CA VAL A 340 -22.59 3.13 -15.91
C VAL A 340 -23.14 2.45 -17.17
N ALA A 341 -23.95 1.40 -17.04
CA ALA A 341 -24.56 0.72 -18.17
C ALA A 341 -25.52 1.63 -18.95
N LEU A 342 -26.37 2.38 -18.25
CA LEU A 342 -27.28 3.36 -18.88
C LEU A 342 -26.47 4.44 -19.60
N CYS A 343 -25.47 5.03 -18.95
CA CYS A 343 -24.61 6.04 -19.56
C CYS A 343 -23.85 5.47 -20.78
N ALA A 344 -23.29 4.26 -20.69
CA ALA A 344 -22.64 3.59 -21.82
C ALA A 344 -23.61 3.33 -22.99
N LEU A 345 -24.86 3.00 -22.66
CA LEU A 345 -25.96 2.83 -23.59
C LEU A 345 -26.55 4.16 -24.11
N GLY A 346 -26.04 5.30 -23.66
CA GLY A 346 -26.57 6.63 -23.98
C GLY A 346 -28.02 6.83 -23.55
N ILE A 347 -28.47 6.10 -22.54
CA ILE A 347 -29.78 6.23 -21.92
C ILE A 347 -29.64 7.20 -20.76
N ASP A 348 -30.44 8.25 -20.77
CA ASP A 348 -30.44 9.26 -19.71
C ASP A 348 -31.04 8.68 -18.41
N PRO A 349 -30.24 8.49 -17.35
CA PRO A 349 -30.72 7.89 -16.11
C PRO A 349 -31.71 8.79 -15.34
N LEU A 350 -31.88 10.07 -15.73
CA LEU A 350 -32.81 10.99 -15.11
C LEU A 350 -34.16 11.11 -15.82
N THR A 351 -34.25 10.71 -17.10
CA THR A 351 -35.44 10.95 -17.92
C THR A 351 -36.03 9.69 -18.55
N ASP A 352 -35.27 8.60 -18.64
CA ASP A 352 -35.81 7.32 -19.13
C ASP A 352 -36.81 6.73 -18.13
N SER A 353 -38.08 6.70 -18.51
CA SER A 353 -39.18 6.28 -17.64
C SER A 353 -39.08 4.82 -17.19
N ARG A 354 -38.29 3.97 -17.84
CA ARG A 354 -38.04 2.59 -17.39
C ARG A 354 -37.21 2.53 -16.10
N PHE A 355 -36.47 3.59 -15.80
CA PHE A 355 -35.52 3.66 -14.68
C PHE A 355 -35.86 4.77 -13.68
N ILE A 356 -37.10 5.27 -13.74
CA ILE A 356 -37.71 6.18 -12.78
C ILE A 356 -38.81 5.40 -12.07
N THR A 357 -38.71 5.31 -10.74
CA THR A 357 -39.73 4.61 -9.93
C THR A 357 -41.05 5.37 -9.90
N ASP A 358 -42.13 4.72 -9.47
CA ASP A 358 -43.44 5.37 -9.27
C ASP A 358 -43.38 6.55 -8.27
N SER A 359 -42.39 6.56 -7.36
CA SER A 359 -42.13 7.64 -6.42
C SER A 359 -41.24 8.76 -6.99
N GLY A 360 -40.84 8.66 -8.26
CA GLY A 360 -39.99 9.62 -8.95
C GLY A 360 -38.51 9.51 -8.63
N LYS A 361 -38.05 8.40 -8.02
CA LYS A 361 -36.62 8.18 -7.73
C LYS A 361 -35.91 7.58 -8.93
N THR A 362 -34.72 8.09 -9.20
CA THR A 362 -33.85 7.67 -10.30
C THR A 362 -32.79 6.66 -9.81
N VAL A 363 -32.09 6.00 -10.73
CA VAL A 363 -30.92 5.16 -10.39
C VAL A 363 -29.84 5.99 -9.67
N LEU A 364 -29.70 7.26 -10.05
CA LEU A 364 -28.76 8.18 -9.41
C LEU A 364 -29.16 8.49 -7.97
N ASP A 365 -30.43 8.74 -7.70
CA ASP A 365 -30.94 8.91 -6.32
C ASP A 365 -30.65 7.68 -5.47
N GLY A 366 -30.90 6.49 -6.04
CA GLY A 366 -30.61 5.21 -5.41
C GLY A 366 -29.14 5.02 -5.07
N MET A 367 -28.23 5.45 -5.94
CA MET A 367 -26.79 5.36 -5.70
C MET A 367 -26.34 6.38 -4.64
N LEU A 368 -26.81 7.62 -4.74
CA LEU A 368 -26.46 8.71 -3.81
C LEU A 368 -26.99 8.46 -2.39
N LYS A 369 -27.97 7.58 -2.22
CA LYS A 369 -28.39 7.06 -0.91
C LYS A 369 -27.20 6.50 -0.09
N PHE A 370 -26.22 5.88 -0.75
CA PHE A 370 -25.04 5.28 -0.12
C PHE A 370 -23.89 6.27 0.13
N TYR A 371 -24.00 7.51 -0.37
CA TYR A 371 -22.98 8.54 -0.15
C TYR A 371 -22.84 8.84 1.35
N ASN A 372 -21.59 8.90 1.80
CA ASN A 372 -21.24 9.23 3.16
C ASN A 372 -20.89 10.71 3.26
N THR A 373 -21.80 11.49 3.85
CA THR A 373 -21.62 12.94 3.99
C THR A 373 -20.53 13.33 4.99
N SER A 374 -20.06 12.39 5.82
CA SER A 374 -19.06 12.67 6.87
C SER A 374 -17.63 12.73 6.34
N ASP A 375 -17.28 11.90 5.36
CA ASP A 375 -15.93 11.78 4.79
C ASP A 375 -15.89 11.98 3.26
N GLY A 376 -17.05 12.04 2.61
CA GLY A 376 -17.20 12.21 1.16
C GLY A 376 -17.09 10.90 0.35
N GLY A 377 -17.02 9.73 0.99
CA GLY A 377 -16.95 8.45 0.31
C GLY A 377 -18.31 7.82 0.03
N PHE A 378 -18.31 6.54 -0.33
CA PHE A 378 -19.51 5.71 -0.53
C PHE A 378 -19.44 4.48 0.36
N ARG A 379 -20.57 4.14 1.00
CA ARG A 379 -20.74 2.92 1.79
C ARG A 379 -21.12 1.75 0.89
N HIS A 380 -20.72 0.54 1.27
CA HIS A 380 -21.19 -0.68 0.61
C HIS A 380 -22.71 -0.85 0.79
N ILE A 381 -23.16 -0.86 2.06
CA ILE A 381 -24.57 -0.96 2.45
C ILE A 381 -24.88 0.04 3.58
N LEU A 382 -26.17 0.33 3.86
CA LEU A 382 -26.56 1.34 4.86
C LEU A 382 -26.66 0.82 6.29
N GLU A 383 -26.99 -0.47 6.44
CA GLU A 383 -27.11 -1.15 7.72
C GLU A 383 -25.92 -2.08 7.95
N ASP A 384 -24.74 -1.66 7.47
CA ASP A 384 -23.53 -2.44 7.69
C ASP A 384 -23.23 -2.45 9.17
N LYS A 385 -22.69 -3.57 9.65
CA LYS A 385 -22.30 -3.73 11.05
C LYS A 385 -20.88 -4.21 11.09
N ASP A 386 -20.07 -3.56 11.90
CA ASP A 386 -18.74 -4.06 12.21
C ASP A 386 -18.82 -5.44 12.88
N SER A 387 -17.65 -6.06 13.10
CA SER A 387 -17.54 -7.36 13.77
C SER A 387 -18.16 -7.40 15.17
N ASP A 388 -18.41 -6.24 15.79
CA ASP A 388 -19.00 -6.09 17.12
C ASP A 388 -20.52 -5.84 17.06
N GLY A 389 -21.11 -5.78 15.87
CA GLY A 389 -22.53 -5.55 15.65
C GLY A 389 -22.95 -4.09 15.75
N ILE A 390 -22.00 -3.15 15.77
CA ILE A 390 -22.22 -1.71 15.76
C ILE A 390 -22.38 -1.24 14.33
N PRO A 391 -23.34 -0.34 14.01
CA PRO A 391 -23.48 0.19 12.66
C PRO A 391 -22.18 0.79 12.13
N ASP A 392 -21.61 0.14 11.11
CA ASP A 392 -20.44 0.63 10.39
C ASP A 392 -20.92 1.69 9.40
N ASN A 393 -20.44 2.91 9.60
CA ASN A 393 -20.76 4.05 8.75
C ASN A 393 -19.56 4.45 7.89
N ASP A 394 -18.50 3.64 7.84
CA ASP A 394 -17.31 3.95 7.09
C ASP A 394 -17.52 3.72 5.60
N SER A 395 -16.80 4.51 4.80
CA SER A 395 -16.82 4.36 3.35
C SER A 395 -16.01 3.13 2.92
N ASP A 396 -16.57 2.32 2.04
CA ASP A 396 -15.92 1.12 1.53
C ASP A 396 -15.04 1.42 0.31
N GLY A 397 -13.91 0.74 0.21
CA GLY A 397 -12.94 0.95 -0.86
C GLY A 397 -13.49 0.60 -2.25
N MET A 398 -14.23 -0.50 -2.39
CA MET A 398 -14.83 -0.92 -3.66
C MET A 398 -16.02 -0.02 -4.01
N ALA A 399 -16.91 0.25 -3.06
CA ALA A 399 -18.03 1.18 -3.25
C ALA A 399 -17.53 2.57 -3.69
N CYS A 400 -16.45 3.07 -3.09
CA CYS A 400 -15.81 4.33 -3.50
C CYS A 400 -15.24 4.27 -4.92
N GLN A 401 -14.60 3.16 -5.32
CA GLN A 401 -14.09 2.99 -6.68
C GLN A 401 -15.23 3.03 -7.70
N GLN A 402 -16.29 2.27 -7.45
CA GLN A 402 -17.40 2.15 -8.38
C GLN A 402 -18.28 3.40 -8.40
N GLY A 403 -18.53 4.00 -7.23
CA GLY A 403 -19.20 5.29 -7.10
C GLY A 403 -18.45 6.40 -7.83
N LEU A 404 -17.11 6.48 -7.69
CA LEU A 404 -16.30 7.44 -8.43
C LEU A 404 -16.50 7.28 -9.94
N TYR A 405 -16.19 6.11 -10.51
CA TYR A 405 -16.27 5.99 -11.97
C TYR A 405 -17.70 6.04 -12.51
N ALA A 406 -18.72 5.76 -11.69
CA ALA A 406 -20.12 5.90 -12.09
C ALA A 406 -20.56 7.35 -12.15
N LEU A 407 -20.18 8.18 -11.16
CA LEU A 407 -20.36 9.63 -11.26
C LEU A 407 -19.59 10.20 -12.46
N VAL A 408 -18.38 9.69 -12.73
CA VAL A 408 -17.60 10.09 -13.92
C VAL A 408 -18.35 9.71 -15.20
N ALA A 409 -18.86 8.48 -15.31
CA ALA A 409 -19.63 8.05 -16.47
C ALA A 409 -20.85 8.95 -16.71
N TYR A 410 -21.54 9.33 -15.65
CA TYR A 410 -22.67 10.26 -15.71
C TYR A 410 -22.27 11.68 -16.11
N ASP A 411 -21.21 12.26 -15.53
CA ASP A 411 -20.70 13.58 -15.93
C ASP A 411 -20.32 13.63 -17.42
N ARG A 412 -19.64 12.58 -17.90
CA ARG A 412 -19.28 12.44 -19.33
C ARG A 412 -20.50 12.35 -20.22
N PHE A 413 -21.51 11.56 -19.81
CA PHE A 413 -22.78 11.48 -20.51
C PHE A 413 -23.46 12.85 -20.60
N CYS A 414 -23.58 13.60 -19.49
CA CYS A 414 -24.17 14.94 -19.48
C CYS A 414 -23.43 15.94 -20.38
N ARG A 415 -22.12 15.74 -20.59
CA ARG A 415 -21.29 16.59 -21.45
C ARG A 415 -21.30 16.14 -22.93
N GLY A 416 -22.02 15.07 -23.26
CA GLY A 416 -22.06 14.51 -24.62
C GLY A 416 -20.74 13.86 -25.04
N GLU A 417 -19.88 13.51 -24.08
CA GLU A 417 -18.55 12.96 -24.34
C GLU A 417 -18.60 11.43 -24.48
N THR A 418 -17.53 10.86 -25.05
CA THR A 418 -17.30 9.40 -25.08
C THR A 418 -17.56 8.75 -23.73
N ASN A 419 -18.18 7.56 -23.74
CA ASN A 419 -18.52 6.84 -22.50
C ASN A 419 -17.25 6.46 -21.70
N LEU A 420 -17.44 5.95 -20.47
CA LEU A 420 -16.34 5.69 -19.52
C LEU A 420 -15.19 4.87 -20.12
N TYR A 421 -15.52 3.79 -20.85
CA TYR A 421 -14.54 2.85 -21.40
C TYR A 421 -14.10 3.17 -22.83
N ASP A 422 -14.69 4.18 -23.46
CA ASP A 422 -14.33 4.63 -24.80
C ASP A 422 -13.25 5.71 -24.73
N PHE A 423 -12.03 5.34 -25.12
CA PHE A 423 -10.82 6.17 -25.12
C PHE A 423 -10.44 6.67 -26.52
N ARG A 424 -11.37 6.59 -27.47
CA ARG A 424 -11.22 7.26 -28.77
C ARG A 424 -11.32 8.77 -28.57
N MET A 425 -10.83 9.54 -29.53
CA MET A 425 -11.09 10.98 -29.54
C MET A 425 -12.60 11.25 -29.65
N GLU A 426 -13.04 12.40 -29.16
CA GLU A 426 -14.43 12.83 -29.28
C GLU A 426 -14.86 12.88 -30.75
N ALA A 427 -16.14 12.57 -30.99
CA ALA A 427 -16.66 12.44 -32.35
C ALA A 427 -16.46 13.72 -33.18
N GLN A 428 -16.05 13.54 -34.44
CA GLN A 428 -15.90 14.64 -35.39
C GLN A 428 -17.27 14.99 -36.01
N ASP A 429 -18.10 15.72 -35.27
CA ASP A 429 -19.54 15.86 -35.51
C ASP A 429 -19.97 17.09 -36.34
N SER A 430 -19.03 17.78 -36.98
CA SER A 430 -19.27 19.06 -37.68
C SER A 430 -19.06 19.02 -39.19
N ILE A 431 -18.19 18.14 -39.69
CA ILE A 431 -17.79 18.11 -41.11
C ILE A 431 -17.88 16.68 -41.65
N LEU A 432 -18.61 16.53 -42.76
CA LEU A 432 -18.57 15.32 -43.57
C LEU A 432 -17.26 15.28 -44.36
N LYS A 433 -16.60 14.12 -44.38
CA LYS A 433 -15.37 13.90 -45.15
C LYS A 433 -15.54 12.72 -46.10
N ALA A 434 -15.20 12.96 -47.37
CA ALA A 434 -15.09 11.94 -48.39
C ALA A 434 -13.67 11.93 -48.95
N GLU A 435 -13.11 10.76 -49.21
CA GLU A 435 -11.80 10.60 -49.84
C GLU A 435 -11.96 10.04 -51.27
N ILE A 436 -11.24 10.65 -52.22
CA ILE A 436 -11.14 10.23 -53.62
C ILE A 436 -9.67 10.32 -54.01
N ASP A 437 -9.08 9.21 -54.43
CA ASP A 437 -7.66 9.12 -54.84
C ASP A 437 -6.69 9.78 -53.83
N GLY A 438 -6.97 9.65 -52.52
CA GLY A 438 -6.18 10.24 -51.44
C GLY A 438 -6.47 11.72 -51.13
N THR A 439 -7.29 12.39 -51.93
CA THR A 439 -7.72 13.78 -51.68
C THR A 439 -9.01 13.80 -50.87
N VAL A 440 -9.05 14.61 -49.81
CA VAL A 440 -10.23 14.77 -48.95
C VAL A 440 -11.10 15.93 -49.43
N TYR A 441 -12.38 15.65 -49.61
CA TYR A 441 -13.45 16.58 -49.93
C TYR A 441 -14.37 16.68 -48.73
N THR A 442 -14.86 17.89 -48.46
CA THR A 442 -15.61 18.18 -47.24
C THR A 442 -16.93 18.87 -47.52
N ALA A 443 -17.91 18.60 -46.68
CA ALA A 443 -19.16 19.36 -46.62
C ALA A 443 -19.50 19.68 -45.16
N GLU A 444 -19.91 20.93 -44.90
CA GLU A 444 -20.39 21.34 -43.58
C GLU A 444 -21.68 20.60 -43.23
N LYS A 445 -21.79 20.12 -41.99
CA LYS A 445 -22.98 19.43 -41.51
C LYS A 445 -24.23 20.29 -41.70
N SER A 446 -25.22 19.72 -42.38
CA SER A 446 -26.56 20.28 -42.51
C SER A 446 -27.55 19.19 -42.93
N GLN A 447 -28.85 19.47 -42.86
CA GLN A 447 -29.88 18.54 -43.32
C GLN A 447 -29.79 18.28 -44.85
N ASN A 448 -29.26 19.25 -45.62
CA ASN A 448 -29.06 19.15 -47.06
C ASN A 448 -27.62 19.57 -47.39
N MET A 449 -26.71 18.61 -47.37
CA MET A 449 -25.30 18.78 -47.69
C MET A 449 -25.08 18.72 -49.20
N ALA A 450 -24.12 19.49 -49.69
CA ALA A 450 -23.64 19.41 -51.06
C ALA A 450 -22.13 19.18 -51.05
N LEU A 451 -21.67 18.12 -51.71
CA LEU A 451 -20.26 17.78 -51.84
C LEU A 451 -19.84 17.97 -53.30
N GLU A 452 -18.94 18.92 -53.56
CA GLU A 452 -18.33 19.09 -54.88
C GLU A 452 -17.12 18.16 -55.03
N VAL A 453 -17.12 17.32 -56.06
CA VAL A 453 -16.04 16.37 -56.37
C VAL A 453 -15.56 16.53 -57.82
N PRO A 454 -14.38 16.00 -58.20
CA PRO A 454 -13.88 16.13 -59.57
C PRO A 454 -14.82 15.50 -60.61
N ARG A 455 -14.75 16.00 -61.85
CA ARG A 455 -15.52 15.42 -62.97
C ARG A 455 -15.14 13.97 -63.22
N ASN A 456 -16.14 13.17 -63.58
CA ASN A 456 -16.01 11.73 -63.87
C ASN A 456 -15.64 10.87 -62.64
N THR A 457 -15.75 11.39 -61.42
CA THR A 457 -15.65 10.57 -60.21
C THR A 457 -16.79 9.54 -60.22
N THR A 458 -16.45 8.25 -60.06
CA THR A 458 -17.42 7.14 -60.09
C THR A 458 -17.68 6.53 -58.72
N GLU A 459 -16.83 6.81 -57.73
CA GLU A 459 -17.00 6.35 -56.35
C GLU A 459 -16.40 7.33 -55.35
N ILE A 460 -16.92 7.34 -54.11
CA ILE A 460 -16.36 8.09 -52.98
C ILE A 460 -16.26 7.21 -51.73
N ALA A 461 -15.19 7.35 -50.95
CA ALA A 461 -15.11 6.73 -49.62
C ALA A 461 -15.52 7.74 -48.55
N LEU A 462 -16.64 7.53 -47.86
CA LEU A 462 -17.02 8.40 -46.73
C LEU A 462 -16.17 8.05 -45.51
N THR A 463 -15.16 8.87 -45.24
CA THR A 463 -14.21 8.67 -44.13
C THR A 463 -14.68 9.31 -42.82
N ASN A 464 -15.67 10.21 -42.87
CA ASN A 464 -16.34 10.70 -41.68
C ASN A 464 -17.77 11.16 -41.99
N ILE A 465 -18.73 10.62 -41.25
CA ILE A 465 -20.09 11.16 -41.16
C ILE A 465 -20.18 12.00 -39.87
N PRO A 466 -20.71 13.24 -39.90
CA PRO A 466 -20.62 14.14 -38.75
C PRO A 466 -21.71 13.90 -37.71
N ILE A 467 -21.67 12.73 -37.06
CA ILE A 467 -22.62 12.26 -36.04
C ILE A 467 -21.99 12.18 -34.64
N GLY A 468 -22.81 12.19 -33.59
CA GLY A 468 -22.32 12.19 -32.20
C GLY A 468 -21.70 10.84 -31.76
N SER A 469 -20.98 10.85 -30.65
CA SER A 469 -20.24 9.67 -30.11
C SER A 469 -21.12 8.43 -29.84
N TYR A 470 -22.42 8.64 -29.67
CA TYR A 470 -23.42 7.61 -29.38
C TYR A 470 -24.19 7.16 -30.63
N ASP A 471 -24.17 7.97 -31.68
CA ASP A 471 -25.04 7.84 -32.86
C ASP A 471 -24.44 6.90 -33.92
N TRP A 472 -25.27 6.51 -34.88
CA TRP A 472 -24.85 5.77 -36.07
C TRP A 472 -25.72 6.16 -37.25
N ALA A 473 -25.27 5.86 -38.47
CA ALA A 473 -26.03 6.21 -39.66
C ALA A 473 -26.17 5.04 -40.65
N VAL A 474 -27.34 4.97 -41.27
CA VAL A 474 -27.61 4.19 -42.48
C VAL A 474 -27.54 5.12 -43.68
N VAL A 475 -26.63 4.83 -44.59
CA VAL A 475 -26.44 5.57 -45.83
C VAL A 475 -27.04 4.78 -46.98
N THR A 476 -27.97 5.36 -47.72
CA THR A 476 -28.63 4.70 -48.85
C THR A 476 -28.35 5.45 -50.15
N VAL A 477 -27.82 4.73 -51.14
CA VAL A 477 -27.57 5.21 -52.50
C VAL A 477 -28.00 4.15 -53.51
N ASP A 478 -28.77 4.54 -54.52
CA ASP A 478 -29.31 3.66 -55.57
C ASP A 478 -30.02 2.39 -55.05
N GLY A 479 -30.66 2.49 -53.88
CA GLY A 479 -31.39 1.38 -53.24
C GLY A 479 -30.50 0.39 -52.47
N ASN A 480 -29.19 0.62 -52.41
CA ASN A 480 -28.28 -0.13 -51.53
C ASN A 480 -28.06 0.66 -50.23
N SER A 481 -28.08 -0.04 -49.10
CA SER A 481 -27.88 0.56 -47.77
C SER A 481 -26.56 0.10 -47.17
N TYR A 482 -25.85 1.06 -46.59
CA TYR A 482 -24.54 0.92 -45.94
C TYR A 482 -24.65 1.46 -44.52
N GLN A 483 -23.88 0.93 -43.59
CA GLN A 483 -23.92 1.38 -42.19
C GLN A 483 -22.55 1.88 -41.76
N THR A 484 -22.53 2.95 -40.95
CA THR A 484 -21.30 3.43 -40.32
C THR A 484 -20.68 2.36 -39.43
N GLU A 485 -19.36 2.22 -39.50
CA GLU A 485 -18.63 1.40 -38.54
C GLU A 485 -18.66 2.02 -37.13
N TYR A 486 -18.30 1.23 -36.11
CA TYR A 486 -17.99 1.84 -34.82
C TYR A 486 -16.78 2.75 -35.02
N GLY A 487 -16.91 4.01 -34.59
CA GLY A 487 -15.90 5.06 -34.85
C GLY A 487 -14.45 4.65 -34.55
N LEU A 488 -13.53 5.30 -35.25
CA LEU A 488 -12.10 5.03 -35.17
C LEU A 488 -11.45 5.77 -33.99
N ALA A 489 -10.18 5.45 -33.71
CA ALA A 489 -9.42 6.05 -32.61
C ALA A 489 -9.34 7.59 -32.68
N ASP A 490 -9.43 8.17 -33.88
CA ASP A 490 -9.40 9.63 -34.13
C ASP A 490 -10.79 10.30 -34.03
N GLY A 491 -11.83 9.57 -33.62
CA GLY A 491 -13.20 10.07 -33.49
C GLY A 491 -13.97 10.16 -34.80
N SER A 492 -13.40 9.69 -35.92
CA SER A 492 -14.12 9.62 -37.20
C SER A 492 -15.12 8.47 -37.24
N THR A 493 -16.21 8.64 -37.98
CA THR A 493 -17.21 7.57 -38.22
C THR A 493 -17.31 7.24 -39.72
N PRO A 494 -16.48 6.32 -40.21
CA PRO A 494 -16.42 5.99 -41.63
C PRO A 494 -17.51 5.00 -42.06
N LEU A 495 -17.74 4.92 -43.38
CA LEU A 495 -18.30 3.73 -44.00
C LEU A 495 -17.18 2.76 -44.39
N LYS A 496 -17.46 1.46 -44.26
CA LYS A 496 -16.52 0.39 -44.64
C LYS A 496 -16.27 0.33 -46.15
N GLU A 497 -17.31 0.61 -46.93
CA GLU A 497 -17.30 0.44 -48.39
C GLU A 497 -17.41 1.80 -49.09
N ALA A 498 -16.77 1.92 -50.25
CA ALA A 498 -16.92 3.08 -51.12
C ALA A 498 -18.30 3.08 -51.78
N LEU A 499 -18.87 4.27 -51.95
CA LEU A 499 -20.20 4.48 -52.52
C LEU A 499 -20.09 4.77 -54.02
N PRO A 500 -20.84 4.07 -54.89
CA PRO A 500 -20.92 4.43 -56.30
C PRO A 500 -21.66 5.75 -56.47
N ILE A 501 -21.13 6.64 -57.32
CA ILE A 501 -21.70 7.97 -57.56
C ILE A 501 -21.60 8.39 -59.03
N SER A 502 -22.41 9.38 -59.40
CA SER A 502 -22.39 10.12 -60.66
C SER A 502 -22.71 11.60 -60.40
N ASP A 503 -22.67 12.43 -61.43
CA ASP A 503 -23.03 13.85 -61.29
C ASP A 503 -24.49 14.02 -60.83
N GLY A 504 -24.69 14.72 -59.71
CA GLY A 504 -25.99 14.95 -59.10
C GLY A 504 -26.54 13.75 -58.31
N THR A 505 -25.72 12.75 -57.98
CA THR A 505 -26.16 11.64 -57.12
C THR A 505 -26.63 12.16 -55.76
N GLU A 506 -27.85 11.79 -55.37
CA GLU A 506 -28.41 12.04 -54.04
C GLU A 506 -28.20 10.82 -53.15
N ILE A 507 -27.58 11.04 -52.00
CA ILE A 507 -27.32 10.04 -50.98
C ILE A 507 -28.20 10.37 -49.77
N ALA A 508 -29.06 9.45 -49.38
CA ALA A 508 -29.85 9.58 -48.15
C ALA A 508 -29.02 9.10 -46.97
N ILE A 509 -28.96 9.87 -45.89
CA ILE A 509 -28.27 9.52 -44.65
C ILE A 509 -29.32 9.57 -43.54
N GLU A 510 -29.71 8.39 -43.05
CA GLU A 510 -30.58 8.23 -41.90
C GLU A 510 -29.71 8.13 -40.65
N VAL A 511 -29.73 9.16 -39.81
CA VAL A 511 -28.98 9.21 -38.55
C VAL A 511 -29.88 8.72 -37.44
N HIS A 512 -29.41 7.70 -36.73
CA HIS A 512 -30.09 7.15 -35.58
C HIS A 512 -29.46 7.72 -34.31
N HIS A 513 -30.25 8.53 -33.61
CA HIS A 513 -29.90 9.00 -32.29
C HIS A 513 -30.27 7.97 -31.24
N ARG A 514 -29.52 7.99 -30.15
CA ARG A 514 -29.65 6.94 -29.13
C ARG A 514 -30.90 7.05 -28.26
N ASN A 515 -31.57 8.20 -28.25
CA ASN A 515 -32.90 8.40 -27.67
C ASN A 515 -34.04 7.86 -28.56
N SER A 516 -33.72 7.05 -29.57
CA SER A 516 -34.64 6.50 -30.59
C SER A 516 -35.17 7.52 -31.60
N ASP A 517 -34.75 8.78 -31.54
CA ASP A 517 -35.04 9.74 -32.59
C ASP A 517 -34.21 9.42 -33.84
N THR A 518 -34.79 9.67 -35.00
CA THR A 518 -34.11 9.50 -36.29
C THR A 518 -34.15 10.81 -37.05
N GLU A 519 -33.00 11.22 -37.57
CA GLU A 519 -32.86 12.42 -38.40
C GLU A 519 -32.48 12.01 -39.83
N ASN A 520 -33.15 12.61 -40.82
CA ASN A 520 -32.87 12.33 -42.23
C ASN A 520 -32.11 13.49 -42.86
N TRP A 521 -30.92 13.20 -43.39
CA TRP A 521 -30.10 14.12 -44.17
C TRP A 521 -30.02 13.69 -45.62
N THR A 522 -29.79 14.65 -46.51
CA THR A 522 -29.48 14.40 -47.92
C THR A 522 -28.10 14.95 -48.23
N LEU A 523 -27.25 14.15 -48.88
CA LEU A 523 -25.96 14.55 -49.43
C LEU A 523 -26.06 14.50 -50.96
N THR A 524 -26.01 15.66 -51.62
CA THR A 524 -25.93 15.74 -53.08
C THR A 524 -24.47 15.84 -53.52
N VAL A 525 -24.02 14.88 -54.34
CA VAL A 525 -22.67 14.85 -54.88
C VAL A 525 -22.67 15.44 -56.29
N ASN A 526 -21.97 16.55 -56.50
CA ASN A 526 -21.92 17.27 -57.78
C ASN A 526 -20.51 17.27 -58.37
N TRP A 527 -20.40 17.10 -59.68
CA TRP A 527 -19.14 17.25 -60.37
C TRP A 527 -18.78 18.71 -60.60
N SER A 528 -17.54 19.07 -60.30
CA SER A 528 -17.02 20.42 -60.50
C SER A 528 -15.61 20.35 -61.08
N ALA A 529 -15.34 21.18 -62.09
CA ALA A 529 -14.02 21.24 -62.74
C ALA A 529 -12.95 21.83 -61.81
N ASP A 530 -13.39 22.62 -60.82
CA ASP A 530 -12.51 23.29 -59.87
C ASP A 530 -12.52 22.57 -58.51
N ALA A 531 -13.24 21.45 -58.35
CA ALA A 531 -13.39 20.74 -57.07
C ALA A 531 -12.05 20.35 -56.45
N ALA A 532 -11.14 19.78 -57.24
CA ALA A 532 -9.82 19.37 -56.75
C ALA A 532 -9.01 20.58 -56.25
N ALA A 533 -9.01 21.68 -57.01
CA ALA A 533 -8.31 22.90 -56.62
C ALA A 533 -8.94 23.56 -55.38
N LYS A 534 -10.28 23.68 -55.32
CA LYS A 534 -10.99 24.21 -54.15
C LYS A 534 -10.74 23.38 -52.90
N ALA A 535 -10.78 22.04 -53.02
CA ALA A 535 -10.52 21.15 -51.89
C ALA A 535 -9.10 21.38 -51.32
N VAL A 536 -8.09 21.49 -52.19
CA VAL A 536 -6.71 21.80 -51.76
C VAL A 536 -6.62 23.21 -51.16
N ILE A 537 -7.28 24.22 -51.72
CA ILE A 537 -7.33 25.57 -51.13
C ILE A 537 -7.89 25.51 -49.71
N SER A 538 -9.04 24.87 -49.50
CA SER A 538 -9.65 24.74 -48.17
C SER A 538 -8.77 23.95 -47.20
N GLN A 539 -8.11 22.88 -47.66
CA GLN A 539 -7.13 22.14 -46.85
C GLN A 539 -5.96 23.04 -46.41
N ILE A 540 -5.44 23.90 -47.29
CA ILE A 540 -4.39 24.86 -46.95
C ILE A 540 -4.90 25.97 -46.01
N GLU A 541 -6.14 26.44 -46.16
CA GLU A 541 -6.75 27.43 -45.26
C GLU A 541 -6.90 26.89 -43.83
N ALA A 542 -7.30 25.61 -43.73
CA ALA A 542 -7.49 24.91 -42.47
C ALA A 542 -6.20 24.55 -41.72
N LEU A 543 -5.02 24.69 -42.36
CA LEU A 543 -3.74 24.58 -41.64
C LEU A 543 -3.65 25.69 -40.58
N PRO A 544 -3.08 25.41 -39.39
CA PRO A 544 -2.78 26.45 -38.42
C PRO A 544 -1.89 27.55 -39.04
N ASP A 545 -1.97 28.75 -38.47
CA ASP A 545 -1.03 29.79 -38.85
C ASP A 545 0.38 29.45 -38.35
N THR A 546 1.42 29.94 -39.04
CA THR A 546 2.81 29.54 -38.77
C THR A 546 3.27 29.78 -37.33
N ALA A 547 2.62 30.72 -36.61
CA ALA A 547 2.92 31.02 -35.22
C ALA A 547 2.34 29.98 -34.24
N ASP A 548 1.22 29.36 -34.62
CA ASP A 548 0.49 28.38 -33.80
C ASP A 548 0.82 26.94 -34.20
N LEU A 549 1.56 26.77 -35.30
CA LEU A 549 1.99 25.49 -35.85
C LEU A 549 2.90 24.73 -34.89
N THR A 550 2.58 23.47 -34.68
CA THR A 550 3.32 22.52 -33.82
C THR A 550 3.78 21.32 -34.63
N LEU A 551 4.55 20.41 -34.01
CA LEU A 551 4.96 19.16 -34.66
C LEU A 551 3.80 18.18 -34.87
N ASP A 552 2.71 18.32 -34.12
CA ASP A 552 1.52 17.47 -34.26
C ASP A 552 0.80 17.75 -35.60
N ASP A 553 0.96 18.97 -36.13
CA ASP A 553 0.39 19.39 -37.41
C ASP A 553 1.15 18.85 -38.62
N LYS A 554 2.33 18.22 -38.41
CA LYS A 554 3.19 17.72 -39.50
C LYS A 554 2.44 16.81 -40.48
N ALA A 555 1.71 15.84 -39.95
CA ALA A 555 0.99 14.87 -40.78
C ALA A 555 -0.08 15.55 -41.65
N GLN A 556 -0.73 16.59 -41.10
CA GLN A 556 -1.69 17.39 -41.85
C GLN A 556 -0.99 18.16 -42.96
N VAL A 557 0.11 18.87 -42.66
CA VAL A 557 0.90 19.64 -43.65
C VAL A 557 1.40 18.73 -44.78
N GLU A 558 1.94 17.54 -44.46
CA GLU A 558 2.39 16.56 -45.46
C GLU A 558 1.23 16.00 -46.30
N LYS A 559 0.06 15.77 -45.69
CA LYS A 559 -1.15 15.35 -46.41
C LYS A 559 -1.60 16.43 -47.40
N VAL A 560 -1.65 17.70 -46.96
CA VAL A 560 -2.02 18.83 -47.83
C VAL A 560 -1.02 19.00 -48.98
N ARG A 561 0.28 18.81 -48.73
CA ARG A 561 1.30 18.77 -49.79
C ARG A 561 1.03 17.65 -50.80
N GLY A 562 0.73 16.44 -50.34
CA GLY A 562 0.37 15.32 -51.21
C GLY A 562 -0.83 15.65 -52.10
N SER A 563 -1.90 16.22 -51.52
CA SER A 563 -3.08 16.67 -52.28
C SER A 563 -2.72 17.74 -53.32
N TYR A 564 -1.88 18.72 -52.97
CA TYR A 564 -1.41 19.74 -53.91
C TYR A 564 -0.59 19.13 -55.05
N ASP A 565 0.31 18.21 -54.76
CA ASP A 565 1.19 17.59 -55.75
C ASP A 565 0.42 16.74 -56.77
N ALA A 566 -0.69 16.14 -56.35
CA ALA A 566 -1.60 15.35 -57.19
C ALA A 566 -2.40 16.19 -58.21
N LEU A 567 -2.53 17.51 -57.98
CA LEU A 567 -3.20 18.40 -58.93
C LEU A 567 -2.43 18.52 -60.26
N ASN A 568 -3.17 18.66 -61.35
CA ASN A 568 -2.59 18.99 -62.65
C ASN A 568 -2.19 20.48 -62.73
N GLU A 569 -1.48 20.89 -63.79
CA GLU A 569 -0.97 22.26 -63.93
C GLU A 569 -2.06 23.34 -63.97
N ASP A 570 -3.20 23.04 -64.59
CA ASP A 570 -4.33 23.99 -64.67
C ASP A 570 -5.01 24.15 -63.31
N GLU A 571 -5.11 23.07 -62.53
CA GLU A 571 -5.65 23.08 -61.16
C GLU A 571 -4.68 23.76 -60.17
N LYS A 572 -3.37 23.48 -60.26
CA LYS A 572 -2.34 24.15 -59.46
C LYS A 572 -2.35 25.67 -59.66
N ALA A 573 -2.61 26.11 -60.90
CA ALA A 573 -2.72 27.53 -61.21
C ALA A 573 -3.90 28.23 -60.52
N GLN A 574 -4.89 27.48 -60.03
CA GLN A 574 -6.01 28.03 -59.25
C GLN A 574 -5.70 28.17 -57.75
N ILE A 575 -4.63 27.55 -57.23
CA ILE A 575 -4.30 27.57 -55.80
C ILE A 575 -3.73 28.93 -55.41
N THR A 576 -4.56 29.79 -54.81
CA THR A 576 -4.21 31.18 -54.49
C THR A 576 -3.44 31.33 -53.17
N ASN A 577 -3.56 30.37 -52.26
CA ASN A 577 -3.01 30.40 -50.90
C ASN A 577 -1.79 29.50 -50.71
N TYR A 578 -1.16 29.04 -51.79
CA TYR A 578 0.01 28.15 -51.78
C TYR A 578 1.16 28.62 -50.85
N VAL A 579 1.34 29.94 -50.72
CA VAL A 579 2.35 30.54 -49.83
C VAL A 579 2.18 30.10 -48.37
N LYS A 580 0.95 29.86 -47.90
CA LYS A 580 0.68 29.37 -46.55
C LYS A 580 1.21 27.94 -46.36
N LEU A 581 1.03 27.07 -47.35
CA LEU A 581 1.57 25.70 -47.33
C LEU A 581 3.10 25.69 -47.29
N GLU A 582 3.77 26.48 -48.13
CA GLU A 582 5.24 26.57 -48.12
C GLU A 582 5.78 27.10 -46.78
N ALA A 583 5.09 28.07 -46.20
CA ALA A 583 5.45 28.62 -44.89
C ALA A 583 5.26 27.58 -43.78
N ALA A 584 4.16 26.83 -43.80
CA ALA A 584 3.88 25.75 -42.86
C ALA A 584 4.95 24.64 -42.92
N GLU A 585 5.33 24.19 -44.13
CA GLU A 585 6.37 23.16 -44.30
C GLU A 585 7.74 23.62 -43.80
N LYS A 586 8.09 24.88 -44.07
CA LYS A 586 9.34 25.46 -43.59
C LYS A 586 9.35 25.53 -42.07
N GLN A 587 8.22 25.87 -41.47
CA GLN A 587 8.06 25.92 -40.03
C GLN A 587 8.14 24.53 -39.40
N ILE A 588 7.44 23.52 -39.95
CA ILE A 588 7.55 22.12 -39.51
C ILE A 588 9.01 21.66 -39.53
N LYS A 589 9.73 21.88 -40.63
CA LYS A 589 11.16 21.52 -40.72
C LYS A 589 12.02 22.24 -39.67
N ALA A 590 11.71 23.50 -39.36
CA ALA A 590 12.40 24.25 -38.32
C ALA A 590 12.11 23.69 -36.92
N LEU A 591 10.84 23.36 -36.63
CA LEU A 591 10.42 22.74 -35.38
C LEU A 591 11.02 21.34 -35.21
N GLU A 592 11.08 20.54 -36.27
CA GLU A 592 11.70 19.20 -36.25
C GLU A 592 13.19 19.31 -35.90
N LYS A 593 13.87 20.26 -36.53
CA LYS A 593 15.27 20.55 -36.26
C LYS A 593 15.45 21.00 -34.80
N GLN A 594 14.62 21.92 -34.32
CA GLN A 594 14.68 22.41 -32.94
C GLN A 594 14.43 21.28 -31.93
N ALA A 595 13.41 20.45 -32.14
CA ALA A 595 13.11 19.31 -31.29
C ALA A 595 14.24 18.27 -31.29
N ALA A 596 14.88 18.03 -32.44
CA ALA A 596 16.04 17.15 -32.54
C ALA A 596 17.26 17.70 -31.79
N GLU A 597 17.53 19.00 -31.89
CA GLU A 597 18.60 19.69 -31.16
C GLU A 597 18.35 19.68 -29.64
N GLU A 598 17.11 19.92 -29.21
CA GLU A 598 16.72 19.86 -27.80
C GLU A 598 16.81 18.43 -27.23
N LEU A 599 16.36 17.43 -27.99
CA LEU A 599 16.47 16.02 -27.59
C LEU A 599 17.93 15.56 -27.48
N ASP A 600 18.79 15.99 -28.41
CA ASP A 600 20.24 15.75 -28.34
C ASP A 600 20.88 16.42 -27.11
N ALA A 601 20.48 17.66 -26.81
CA ALA A 601 20.92 18.36 -25.59
C ALA A 601 20.47 17.63 -24.32
N LYS A 602 19.22 17.17 -24.25
CA LYS A 602 18.69 16.36 -23.12
C LYS A 602 19.46 15.05 -22.98
N ARG A 603 19.73 14.33 -24.07
CA ARG A 603 20.54 13.10 -24.06
C ARG A 603 21.95 13.34 -23.55
N LYS A 604 22.61 14.42 -24.00
CA LYS A 604 23.95 14.80 -23.52
C LYS A 604 23.95 15.15 -22.03
N ALA A 605 22.97 15.91 -21.56
CA ALA A 605 22.82 16.26 -20.16
C ALA A 605 22.55 15.02 -19.29
N PHE A 606 21.66 14.14 -19.73
CA PHE A 606 21.37 12.87 -19.06
C PHE A 606 22.61 11.96 -19.00
N ALA A 607 23.32 11.78 -20.13
CA ALA A 607 24.55 11.01 -20.18
C ALA A 607 25.61 11.58 -19.23
N ALA A 608 25.73 12.91 -19.13
CA ALA A 608 26.63 13.56 -18.18
C ALA A 608 26.26 13.24 -16.72
N ARG A 609 24.96 13.32 -16.36
CA ARG A 609 24.45 12.94 -15.03
C ARG A 609 24.76 11.47 -14.69
N VAL A 610 24.45 10.54 -15.59
CA VAL A 610 24.75 9.10 -15.39
C VAL A 610 26.26 8.85 -15.26
N ARG A 611 27.11 9.58 -16.00
CA ARG A 611 28.57 9.42 -15.95
C ARG A 611 29.14 9.78 -14.57
N VAL A 612 28.68 10.89 -13.99
CA VAL A 612 29.13 11.35 -12.67
C VAL A 612 28.40 10.68 -11.50
N MET A 613 27.30 9.96 -11.78
CA MET A 613 26.56 9.21 -10.78
C MET A 613 27.47 8.23 -10.04
N GLU A 614 27.52 8.41 -8.72
CA GLU A 614 28.25 7.53 -7.82
C GLU A 614 27.59 6.16 -7.77
N LYS A 615 28.39 5.15 -7.44
CA LYS A 615 27.89 3.79 -7.27
C LYS A 615 26.99 3.78 -6.02
N PRO A 616 25.77 3.21 -6.09
CA PRO A 616 24.91 3.10 -4.93
C PRO A 616 25.61 2.40 -3.77
N ASP A 617 25.45 2.96 -2.58
CA ASP A 617 26.01 2.44 -1.34
C ASP A 617 24.96 2.18 -0.26
N CYS A 618 23.69 2.53 -0.52
CA CYS A 618 22.56 2.21 0.34
C CYS A 618 21.30 1.78 -0.44
N VAL A 619 20.34 1.20 0.27
CA VAL A 619 19.07 0.73 -0.31
C VAL A 619 18.19 1.88 -0.80
N ALA A 620 18.26 3.05 -0.15
CA ALA A 620 17.45 4.22 -0.49
C ALA A 620 17.74 4.77 -1.91
N ASP A 621 18.93 4.49 -2.47
CA ASP A 621 19.32 4.91 -3.82
C ASP A 621 18.48 4.24 -4.93
N LYS A 622 17.77 3.15 -4.61
CA LYS A 622 16.92 2.41 -5.55
C LYS A 622 16.00 3.32 -6.34
N THR A 623 15.31 4.22 -5.65
CA THR A 623 14.33 5.14 -6.23
C THR A 623 15.00 6.07 -7.24
N HIS A 624 16.18 6.59 -6.91
CA HIS A 624 16.91 7.49 -7.80
C HIS A 624 17.41 6.77 -9.07
N VAL A 625 17.94 5.55 -8.93
CA VAL A 625 18.37 4.73 -10.06
C VAL A 625 17.19 4.37 -10.97
N GLN A 626 16.05 4.00 -10.40
CA GLN A 626 14.82 3.70 -11.14
C GLN A 626 14.30 4.93 -11.89
N GLN A 627 14.27 6.10 -11.26
CA GLN A 627 13.91 7.37 -11.92
C GLN A 627 14.81 7.66 -13.13
N MET A 628 16.12 7.40 -13.01
CA MET A 628 17.04 7.59 -14.13
C MET A 628 16.82 6.57 -15.25
N ILE A 629 16.45 5.32 -14.94
CA ILE A 629 16.07 4.33 -15.98
C ILE A 629 14.81 4.79 -16.71
N SER A 630 13.80 5.31 -16.00
CA SER A 630 12.59 5.87 -16.63
C SER A 630 12.91 7.07 -17.52
N GLU A 631 13.75 8.00 -17.06
CA GLU A 631 14.22 9.13 -17.87
C GLU A 631 14.97 8.65 -19.12
N LEU A 632 15.86 7.65 -18.98
CA LEU A 632 16.57 7.03 -20.11
C LEU A 632 15.60 6.45 -21.16
N ASN A 633 14.56 5.74 -20.72
CA ASN A 633 13.54 5.18 -21.61
C ASN A 633 12.81 6.29 -22.40
N SER A 634 12.50 7.41 -21.75
CA SER A 634 11.83 8.55 -22.40
C SER A 634 12.66 9.23 -23.49
N LEU A 635 13.98 9.12 -23.46
CA LEU A 635 14.90 9.76 -24.41
C LEU A 635 15.08 8.95 -25.71
N GLY A 636 14.51 7.75 -25.81
CA GLY A 636 14.61 6.87 -26.98
C GLY A 636 16.02 6.33 -27.23
N THR A 637 16.27 5.78 -28.42
CA THR A 637 17.55 5.12 -28.76
C THR A 637 18.58 6.10 -29.33
N TRP A 638 19.82 6.06 -28.82
CA TRP A 638 20.99 6.73 -29.42
C TRP A 638 22.27 5.94 -29.13
N SER A 639 23.41 6.38 -29.68
CA SER A 639 24.67 5.62 -29.65
C SER A 639 25.19 5.25 -28.26
N GLU A 640 24.88 6.02 -27.21
CA GLU A 640 25.35 5.75 -25.85
C GLU A 640 24.30 5.09 -24.95
N GLU A 641 23.04 5.03 -25.38
CA GLU A 641 21.90 4.57 -24.58
C GLU A 641 22.15 3.20 -23.94
N ALA A 642 22.61 2.23 -24.74
CA ALA A 642 22.86 0.86 -24.29
C ALA A 642 23.90 0.80 -23.15
N ALA A 643 24.98 1.58 -23.25
CA ALA A 643 26.02 1.60 -22.22
C ALA A 643 25.54 2.27 -20.92
N LEU A 644 24.71 3.32 -21.03
CA LEU A 644 24.10 3.96 -19.86
C LEU A 644 23.07 3.05 -19.20
N ARG A 645 22.26 2.34 -20.00
CA ARG A 645 21.30 1.33 -19.53
C ARG A 645 22.00 0.22 -18.76
N GLU A 646 23.08 -0.32 -19.33
CA GLU A 646 23.88 -1.35 -18.69
C GLU A 646 24.45 -0.86 -17.34
N LYS A 647 24.97 0.38 -17.30
CA LYS A 647 25.47 0.98 -16.06
C LYS A 647 24.36 1.11 -15.00
N LEU A 648 23.20 1.69 -15.35
CA LEU A 648 22.09 1.87 -14.41
C LEU A 648 21.50 0.54 -13.93
N HIS A 649 21.39 -0.47 -14.79
CA HIS A 649 20.99 -1.82 -14.37
C HIS A 649 22.03 -2.48 -13.47
N SER A 650 23.33 -2.28 -13.73
CA SER A 650 24.36 -2.76 -12.81
C SER A 650 24.24 -2.14 -11.43
N TYR A 651 23.84 -0.86 -11.35
CA TYR A 651 23.57 -0.15 -10.10
C TYR A 651 22.35 -0.72 -9.39
N LEU A 652 21.28 -1.07 -10.12
CA LEU A 652 20.12 -1.75 -9.55
C LEU A 652 20.47 -3.14 -8.98
N HIS A 653 21.36 -3.89 -9.63
CA HIS A 653 21.87 -5.14 -9.09
C HIS A 653 22.66 -4.94 -7.78
N ILE A 654 23.48 -3.89 -7.70
CA ILE A 654 24.20 -3.53 -6.47
C ILE A 654 23.21 -3.23 -5.34
N VAL A 655 22.19 -2.42 -5.59
CA VAL A 655 21.14 -2.11 -4.61
C VAL A 655 20.42 -3.39 -4.16
N SER A 656 20.10 -4.31 -5.08
CA SER A 656 19.48 -5.59 -4.72
C SER A 656 20.39 -6.46 -3.83
N ASP A 657 21.71 -6.43 -4.04
CA ASP A 657 22.65 -7.14 -3.18
C ASP A 657 22.79 -6.48 -1.80
N LEU A 658 22.65 -5.14 -1.71
CA LEU A 658 22.57 -4.42 -0.44
C LEU A 658 21.30 -4.79 0.34
N GLU A 659 20.14 -4.85 -0.32
CA GLU A 659 18.87 -5.31 0.28
C GLU A 659 19.02 -6.71 0.88
N LYS A 660 19.58 -7.66 0.12
CA LYS A 660 19.87 -9.02 0.62
C LYS A 660 20.85 -9.03 1.78
N ALA A 661 21.85 -8.16 1.78
CA ALA A 661 22.83 -8.09 2.86
C ALA A 661 22.19 -7.59 4.17
N VAL A 662 21.27 -6.62 4.08
CA VAL A 662 20.45 -6.13 5.21
C VAL A 662 19.61 -7.27 5.76
N ASP A 663 18.82 -7.93 4.92
CA ASP A 663 17.95 -9.04 5.34
C ASP A 663 18.74 -10.20 5.97
N GLN A 664 19.86 -10.57 5.34
CA GLN A 664 20.69 -11.66 5.83
C GLN A 664 21.36 -11.32 7.17
N LEU A 665 21.79 -10.07 7.38
CA LEU A 665 22.34 -9.65 8.66
C LEU A 665 21.26 -9.67 9.74
N ASP A 666 20.06 -9.18 9.44
CA ASP A 666 18.96 -9.18 10.41
C ASP A 666 18.61 -10.61 10.85
N GLN A 667 18.52 -11.53 9.88
CA GLN A 667 18.29 -12.95 10.14
C GLN A 667 19.46 -13.59 10.91
N ASP A 668 20.71 -13.22 10.62
CA ASP A 668 21.86 -13.73 11.37
C ASP A 668 21.88 -13.23 12.81
N ILE A 669 21.50 -11.97 13.06
CA ILE A 669 21.34 -11.43 14.41
C ILE A 669 20.28 -12.25 15.15
N TRP A 670 19.11 -12.43 14.53
CA TRP A 670 18.00 -13.22 15.08
C TRP A 670 18.42 -14.66 15.44
N ASN A 671 19.11 -15.33 14.54
CA ASN A 671 19.49 -16.73 14.71
C ASN A 671 20.60 -16.91 15.75
N GLN A 672 21.60 -16.01 15.74
CA GLN A 672 22.87 -16.24 16.43
C GLN A 672 22.98 -15.53 17.79
N ILE A 673 22.18 -14.49 18.04
CA ILE A 673 22.14 -13.78 19.32
C ILE A 673 20.96 -14.28 20.16
N ASP A 674 21.26 -14.89 21.30
CA ASP A 674 20.28 -15.15 22.36
C ASP A 674 20.54 -14.17 23.51
N PRO A 675 19.73 -13.11 23.67
CA PRO A 675 19.93 -12.09 24.70
C PRO A 675 19.89 -12.64 26.14
N LEU A 676 19.22 -13.78 26.35
CA LEU A 676 19.13 -14.44 27.65
C LEU A 676 20.34 -15.34 27.92
N ARG A 677 21.08 -15.73 26.87
CA ARG A 677 22.24 -16.64 26.96
C ARG A 677 23.53 -16.02 26.43
N LEU A 678 23.81 -14.80 26.86
CA LEU A 678 25.10 -14.16 26.62
C LEU A 678 26.15 -14.61 27.64
N ASP A 679 27.35 -14.89 27.16
CA ASP A 679 28.57 -15.14 27.93
C ASP A 679 29.81 -14.89 27.04
N GLN A 680 31.01 -14.99 27.61
CA GLN A 680 32.26 -14.71 26.89
C GLN A 680 32.52 -15.62 25.67
N SER A 681 31.87 -16.77 25.55
CA SER A 681 32.01 -17.65 24.37
C SER A 681 31.34 -17.06 23.11
N LYS A 682 30.44 -16.09 23.29
CA LYS A 682 29.73 -15.41 22.18
C LYS A 682 30.48 -14.20 21.63
N ALA A 683 31.63 -13.86 22.19
CA ALA A 683 32.38 -12.67 21.81
C ALA A 683 32.72 -12.61 20.30
N ASP A 684 33.17 -13.73 19.72
CA ASP A 684 33.52 -13.77 18.29
C ASP A 684 32.30 -13.62 17.39
N THR A 685 31.17 -14.24 17.75
CA THR A 685 29.90 -14.10 17.03
C THR A 685 29.41 -12.65 17.05
N VAL A 686 29.33 -12.04 18.24
CA VAL A 686 28.89 -10.65 18.42
C VAL A 686 29.79 -9.69 17.66
N ARG A 687 31.12 -9.87 17.74
CA ARG A 687 32.09 -9.04 17.02
C ARG A 687 31.95 -9.18 15.50
N SER A 688 31.74 -10.40 14.99
CA SER A 688 31.53 -10.64 13.56
C SER A 688 30.26 -9.98 13.04
N LEU A 689 29.17 -10.02 13.80
CA LEU A 689 27.90 -9.37 13.43
C LEU A 689 28.01 -7.85 13.54
N MET A 690 28.65 -7.33 14.59
CA MET A 690 28.93 -5.89 14.75
C MET A 690 29.80 -5.35 13.63
N GLN A 691 30.75 -6.14 13.11
CA GLN A 691 31.56 -5.73 11.96
C GLN A 691 30.73 -5.57 10.69
N ARG A 692 29.78 -6.48 10.43
CA ARG A 692 28.84 -6.37 9.30
C ARG A 692 27.88 -5.21 9.49
N TYR A 693 27.35 -5.03 10.69
CA TYR A 693 26.51 -3.89 11.06
C TYR A 693 27.24 -2.56 10.82
N ALA A 694 28.49 -2.42 11.27
CA ALA A 694 29.28 -1.21 11.11
C ALA A 694 29.69 -0.92 9.65
N ALA A 695 29.71 -1.94 8.78
CA ALA A 695 30.01 -1.79 7.36
C ALA A 695 28.82 -1.30 6.53
N MET A 696 27.60 -1.29 7.07
CA MET A 696 26.40 -0.82 6.40
C MET A 696 26.22 0.70 6.51
N ALA A 697 25.56 1.29 5.52
CA ALA A 697 25.13 2.68 5.57
C ALA A 697 24.22 2.93 6.79
N ALA A 698 24.20 4.18 7.28
CA ALA A 698 23.38 4.54 8.43
C ALA A 698 21.87 4.36 8.17
N SER A 699 21.42 4.70 6.96
CA SER A 699 20.06 4.48 6.48
C SER A 699 19.70 2.99 6.44
N ASP A 700 20.59 2.14 5.91
CA ASP A 700 20.37 0.69 5.83
C ASP A 700 20.28 0.02 7.21
N ARG A 701 21.09 0.48 8.17
CA ARG A 701 21.03 -0.01 9.55
C ARG A 701 19.67 0.22 10.21
N ALA A 702 18.96 1.27 9.82
CA ALA A 702 17.62 1.56 10.34
C ALA A 702 16.57 0.54 9.85
N LEU A 703 16.86 -0.21 8.79
CA LEU A 703 15.97 -1.26 8.26
C LEU A 703 16.09 -2.58 9.05
N LEU A 704 17.12 -2.74 9.89
CA LEU A 704 17.35 -3.94 10.69
C LEU A 704 16.44 -3.99 11.92
N LYS A 705 15.48 -4.93 11.92
CA LYS A 705 14.49 -5.14 12.99
C LYS A 705 15.10 -5.61 14.31
N ASN A 706 16.22 -6.33 14.24
CA ASN A 706 16.87 -6.97 15.38
C ASN A 706 18.17 -6.27 15.83
N SER A 707 18.48 -5.11 15.27
CA SER A 707 19.71 -4.35 15.53
C SER A 707 19.95 -4.07 17.02
N GLN A 708 18.92 -3.73 17.79
CA GLN A 708 19.05 -3.46 19.22
C GLN A 708 19.57 -4.67 20.01
N SER A 709 19.14 -5.89 19.67
CA SER A 709 19.64 -7.10 20.34
C SER A 709 21.13 -7.31 20.10
N LEU A 710 21.64 -6.93 18.92
CA LEU A 710 23.07 -6.97 18.62
C LEU A 710 23.84 -5.90 19.42
N LEU A 711 23.31 -4.68 19.52
CA LEU A 711 23.92 -3.58 20.29
C LEU A 711 24.00 -3.92 21.79
N ASP A 712 22.89 -4.39 22.38
CA ASP A 712 22.85 -4.82 23.77
C ASP A 712 23.83 -5.97 24.04
N ALA A 713 23.93 -6.92 23.10
CA ALA A 713 24.89 -8.01 23.20
C ALA A 713 26.33 -7.51 23.15
N ALA A 714 26.63 -6.52 22.31
CA ALA A 714 27.96 -5.91 22.23
C ALA A 714 28.36 -5.24 23.56
N ASP A 715 27.45 -4.48 24.18
CA ASP A 715 27.69 -3.84 25.48
C ASP A 715 27.95 -4.86 26.58
N VAL A 716 27.16 -5.95 26.60
CA VAL A 716 27.35 -7.03 27.58
C VAL A 716 28.69 -7.74 27.39
N ILE A 717 29.07 -8.07 26.15
CA ILE A 717 30.35 -8.72 25.85
C ILE A 717 31.51 -7.80 26.22
N GLN A 718 31.44 -6.51 25.86
CA GLN A 718 32.48 -5.54 26.20
C GLN A 718 32.68 -5.45 27.71
N ALA A 719 31.59 -5.32 28.48
CA ALA A 719 31.68 -5.27 29.94
C ALA A 719 32.32 -6.54 30.53
N LEU A 720 31.98 -7.72 30.01
CA LEU A 720 32.59 -8.99 30.43
C LEU A 720 34.10 -9.03 30.13
N GLU A 721 34.52 -8.55 28.96
CA GLU A 721 35.94 -8.45 28.60
C GLU A 721 36.69 -7.44 29.49
N GLU A 722 36.04 -6.36 29.91
CA GLU A 722 36.56 -5.36 30.85
C GLU A 722 36.54 -5.81 32.32
N GLY A 723 36.08 -7.03 32.62
CA GLY A 723 36.06 -7.58 33.97
C GLY A 723 34.82 -7.26 34.78
N THR A 724 33.75 -6.77 34.15
CA THR A 724 32.47 -6.48 34.80
C THR A 724 31.40 -7.47 34.33
N ILE A 725 30.73 -8.16 35.25
CA ILE A 725 29.52 -8.93 34.95
C ILE A 725 28.32 -7.98 35.07
N PRO A 726 27.62 -7.68 33.96
CA PRO A 726 26.51 -6.73 33.98
C PRO A 726 25.28 -7.25 34.72
N LYS A 727 24.45 -6.32 35.19
CA LYS A 727 23.12 -6.57 35.78
C LYS A 727 22.25 -7.44 34.89
N GLN A 728 22.33 -7.23 33.58
CA GLN A 728 21.56 -7.99 32.60
C GLN A 728 21.85 -9.49 32.67
N ILE A 729 23.13 -9.91 32.76
CA ILE A 729 23.50 -11.32 32.93
C ILE A 729 22.89 -11.91 34.20
N PHE A 730 23.00 -11.21 35.33
CA PHE A 730 22.40 -11.70 36.58
C PHE A 730 20.89 -11.74 36.53
N THR A 731 20.25 -10.79 35.85
CA THR A 731 18.80 -10.75 35.66
C THR A 731 18.36 -11.96 34.84
N SER A 732 18.94 -12.17 33.65
CA SER A 732 18.65 -13.32 32.79
C SER A 732 18.89 -14.66 33.51
N ARG A 733 19.98 -14.80 34.28
CA ARG A 733 20.31 -16.05 35.00
C ARG A 733 19.45 -16.28 36.24
N LYS A 734 19.02 -15.22 36.92
CA LYS A 734 18.07 -15.32 38.02
C LYS A 734 16.70 -15.76 37.52
N THR A 735 16.28 -15.24 36.37
CA THR A 735 15.01 -15.61 35.73
C THR A 735 15.06 -17.02 35.13
N THR A 736 16.15 -17.39 34.45
CA THR A 736 16.29 -18.72 33.83
C THR A 736 16.63 -19.84 34.82
N GLY A 737 17.21 -19.50 35.97
CA GLY A 737 17.75 -20.46 36.93
C GLY A 737 19.06 -21.12 36.48
N GLU A 738 19.52 -20.85 35.26
CA GLU A 738 20.74 -21.39 34.67
C GLU A 738 22.00 -20.87 35.38
N SER A 739 23.08 -21.67 35.36
CA SER A 739 24.36 -21.22 35.88
C SER A 739 25.08 -20.33 34.88
N PHE A 740 25.89 -19.39 35.38
CA PHE A 740 26.76 -18.55 34.58
C PHE A 740 28.20 -18.65 35.07
N THR A 741 29.14 -18.81 34.15
CA THR A 741 30.56 -18.88 34.45
C THR A 741 31.28 -17.73 33.75
N TYR A 742 31.91 -16.88 34.54
CA TYR A 742 32.87 -15.88 34.09
C TYR A 742 34.27 -16.48 34.12
N SER A 743 35.09 -16.17 33.11
CA SER A 743 36.50 -16.53 33.03
C SER A 743 37.36 -15.26 33.02
N GLY A 744 38.37 -15.20 33.86
CA GLY A 744 39.33 -14.11 33.94
C GLY A 744 40.73 -14.60 34.24
N SER A 745 41.68 -13.68 34.35
CA SER A 745 43.05 -14.00 34.76
C SER A 745 43.58 -12.94 35.70
N ALA A 746 44.14 -13.37 36.83
CA ALA A 746 44.73 -12.43 37.79
C ALA A 746 46.12 -11.97 37.32
N ASP A 747 46.86 -12.86 36.67
CA ASP A 747 48.07 -12.60 35.87
C ASP A 747 48.25 -13.73 34.83
N ALA A 748 49.35 -13.74 34.07
CA ALA A 748 49.61 -14.73 33.02
C ALA A 748 49.70 -16.20 33.48
N SER A 749 49.91 -16.44 34.77
CA SER A 749 50.07 -17.78 35.37
C SER A 749 48.88 -18.24 36.22
N HIS A 750 47.89 -17.36 36.45
CA HIS A 750 46.76 -17.62 37.35
C HIS A 750 45.40 -17.29 36.71
N PRO A 751 44.97 -18.04 35.67
CA PRO A 751 43.59 -17.97 35.18
C PRO A 751 42.61 -18.48 36.24
N TYR A 752 41.41 -17.90 36.23
CA TYR A 752 40.35 -18.28 37.15
C TYR A 752 38.98 -18.27 36.46
N THR A 753 38.03 -18.98 37.06
CA THR A 753 36.62 -18.92 36.72
C THR A 753 35.78 -18.62 37.95
N ILE A 754 34.73 -17.82 37.78
CA ILE A 754 33.72 -17.53 38.80
C ILE A 754 32.38 -18.06 38.29
N THR A 755 31.80 -19.01 39.01
CA THR A 755 30.51 -19.61 38.65
C THR A 755 29.41 -19.20 39.62
N PHE A 756 28.31 -18.70 39.09
CA PHE A 756 27.08 -18.39 39.78
C PHE A 756 25.99 -19.40 39.40
N SER A 757 25.26 -19.89 40.39
CA SER A 757 24.04 -20.69 40.16
C SER A 757 22.85 -19.75 40.09
N GLY A 758 22.13 -19.70 38.96
CA GLY A 758 20.97 -18.82 38.78
C GLY A 758 19.92 -18.96 39.87
N SER A 759 19.61 -20.20 40.26
CA SER A 759 18.71 -20.54 41.37
C SER A 759 19.15 -20.06 42.77
N LYS A 760 20.40 -19.59 42.92
CA LYS A 760 20.98 -19.10 44.19
C LYS A 760 21.32 -17.61 44.16
N LEU A 761 20.98 -16.89 43.08
CA LEU A 761 21.15 -15.45 42.99
C LEU A 761 20.14 -14.71 43.88
N LYS A 762 20.65 -13.81 44.71
CA LYS A 762 19.91 -12.92 45.62
C LYS A 762 19.71 -11.53 45.02
N GLY A 763 20.74 -10.99 44.35
CA GLY A 763 20.73 -9.67 43.70
C GLY A 763 21.03 -9.76 42.20
N THR A 764 20.94 -8.63 41.51
CA THR A 764 21.24 -8.53 40.07
C THR A 764 22.05 -7.28 39.71
N SER A 765 22.79 -6.67 40.63
CA SER A 765 23.57 -5.44 40.32
C SER A 765 24.79 -5.73 39.44
N ASN A 766 25.36 -4.72 38.77
CA ASN A 766 26.67 -4.88 38.10
C ASN A 766 27.72 -5.35 39.13
N MET A 767 28.61 -6.26 38.74
CA MET A 767 29.64 -6.82 39.62
C MET A 767 31.00 -6.85 38.94
N ASN A 768 32.04 -6.33 39.61
CA ASN A 768 33.42 -6.54 39.18
C ASN A 768 33.82 -8.00 39.46
N ALA A 769 34.28 -8.70 38.42
CA ALA A 769 34.73 -10.08 38.44
C ALA A 769 36.26 -10.22 38.50
N GLY A 770 36.99 -9.11 38.53
CA GLY A 770 38.45 -9.06 38.69
C GLY A 770 38.93 -9.68 40.00
N ILE A 771 39.80 -10.69 39.91
CA ILE A 771 40.58 -11.21 41.04
C ILE A 771 42.00 -10.69 40.93
N MET A 772 42.53 -10.10 42.00
CA MET A 772 43.92 -9.63 42.05
C MET A 772 44.76 -10.49 43.00
N LEU A 773 45.98 -10.79 42.58
CA LEU A 773 47.01 -11.45 43.39
C LEU A 773 48.05 -10.38 43.80
N GLU A 774 47.75 -9.57 44.81
CA GLU A 774 48.72 -8.62 45.37
C GLU A 774 48.99 -8.91 46.85
N ASN A 775 50.24 -8.71 47.26
CA ASN A 775 50.67 -8.62 48.65
C ASN A 775 50.46 -7.17 49.18
N ARG A 776 49.27 -6.58 48.97
CA ARG A 776 49.02 -5.13 49.14
C ARG A 776 48.46 -4.69 50.50
N THR A 777 48.60 -5.53 51.49
CA THR A 777 48.57 -5.04 52.87
C THR A 777 49.98 -5.23 53.38
N GLY A 778 50.47 -4.36 54.27
CA GLY A 778 51.75 -4.55 54.94
C GLY A 778 51.76 -5.78 55.86
N LEU A 779 51.37 -6.94 55.34
CA LEU A 779 51.16 -8.22 55.98
C LEU A 779 52.11 -9.22 55.33
N THR A 780 53.13 -9.65 56.06
CA THR A 780 53.97 -10.77 55.64
C THR A 780 53.23 -12.06 55.97
N ILE A 781 52.59 -12.66 54.98
CA ILE A 781 52.01 -14.01 55.11
C ILE A 781 53.12 -15.02 54.79
N SER A 782 53.26 -16.08 55.60
CA SER A 782 54.33 -17.09 55.49
C SER A 782 54.45 -17.72 54.09
N GLU A 783 55.67 -18.19 53.73
CA GLU A 783 55.92 -18.93 52.48
C GLU A 783 54.88 -20.05 52.28
N GLY A 784 54.25 -20.10 51.10
CA GLY A 784 53.23 -21.10 50.75
C GLY A 784 51.77 -20.59 50.72
N THR A 785 51.53 -19.29 50.83
CA THR A 785 50.16 -18.72 50.88
C THR A 785 49.81 -17.94 49.61
N VAL A 786 48.62 -18.18 49.02
CA VAL A 786 48.11 -17.41 47.87
C VAL A 786 47.16 -16.31 48.36
N PRO A 787 47.52 -15.01 48.30
CA PRO A 787 46.60 -13.93 48.63
C PRO A 787 45.62 -13.73 47.47
N ILE A 788 44.32 -13.94 47.72
CA ILE A 788 43.24 -13.70 46.76
C ILE A 788 42.49 -12.46 47.23
N LEU A 789 42.73 -11.31 46.62
CA LEU A 789 41.99 -10.09 46.92
C LEU A 789 40.78 -10.00 45.98
N MET A 790 39.58 -10.02 46.55
CA MET A 790 38.35 -9.63 45.86
C MET A 790 37.93 -8.24 46.35
N GLN A 791 37.60 -7.35 45.41
CA GLN A 791 37.13 -6.00 45.72
C GLN A 791 35.88 -6.07 46.63
N GLN A 792 35.78 -5.15 47.62
CA GLN A 792 34.63 -5.09 48.52
C GLN A 792 33.38 -4.66 47.74
N SER A 793 32.48 -5.61 47.48
CA SER A 793 31.12 -5.34 47.02
C SER A 793 30.13 -6.37 47.57
N THR A 794 28.86 -5.98 47.61
CA THR A 794 27.75 -6.88 47.93
C THR A 794 27.61 -7.89 46.79
N LEU A 795 27.87 -9.17 47.04
CA LEU A 795 27.75 -10.20 46.03
C LEU A 795 26.28 -10.45 45.68
N ASN A 796 26.00 -10.68 44.40
CA ASN A 796 24.66 -11.04 43.92
C ASN A 796 24.22 -12.46 44.33
N GLY A 797 25.07 -13.24 45.01
CA GLY A 797 24.78 -14.59 45.48
C GLY A 797 26.05 -15.29 45.92
N SER A 798 25.95 -16.55 46.33
CA SER A 798 27.14 -17.38 46.53
C SER A 798 27.79 -17.68 45.19
N MET A 799 29.10 -17.55 45.09
CA MET A 799 29.86 -17.86 43.88
C MET A 799 30.95 -18.90 44.16
N THR A 800 31.18 -19.77 43.19
CA THR A 800 32.26 -20.75 43.21
C THR A 800 33.43 -20.22 42.38
N ILE A 801 34.58 -20.09 43.02
CA ILE A 801 35.82 -19.63 42.40
C ILE A 801 36.71 -20.85 42.19
N ARG A 802 37.22 -21.00 40.97
CA ARG A 802 38.27 -21.96 40.62
C ARG A 802 39.45 -21.18 40.05
N ILE A 803 40.59 -21.19 40.73
CA ILE A 803 41.79 -20.43 40.36
C ILE A 803 42.99 -21.36 40.22
N GLN A 804 43.75 -21.21 39.14
CA GLN A 804 45.01 -21.93 38.96
C GLN A 804 46.02 -21.48 40.01
N THR A 805 46.83 -22.40 40.51
CA THR A 805 47.79 -22.14 41.58
C THR A 805 49.03 -23.01 41.43
N GLY A 806 50.20 -22.48 41.81
CA GLY A 806 51.47 -23.23 41.83
C GLY A 806 51.64 -24.18 43.03
N GLN A 807 50.63 -24.27 43.90
CA GLN A 807 50.66 -25.14 45.08
C GLN A 807 50.46 -26.62 44.71
N LYS A 808 51.02 -27.53 45.52
CA LYS A 808 50.90 -28.97 45.29
C LYS A 808 49.47 -29.45 45.58
N ASP A 809 49.08 -30.54 44.93
CA ASP A 809 47.81 -31.20 45.21
C ASP A 809 47.75 -31.64 46.69
N GLY A 810 46.66 -31.28 47.38
CA GLY A 810 46.56 -31.44 48.83
C GLY A 810 45.36 -30.72 49.44
N SER A 811 45.14 -30.92 50.76
CA SER A 811 44.09 -30.25 51.52
C SER A 811 44.65 -29.01 52.21
N TYR A 812 44.05 -27.86 51.94
CA TYR A 812 44.40 -26.56 52.49
C TYR A 812 43.24 -26.00 53.30
N THR A 813 43.53 -25.08 54.21
CA THR A 813 42.49 -24.30 54.90
C THR A 813 42.37 -22.92 54.25
N LEU A 814 41.15 -22.52 53.91
CA LEU A 814 40.82 -21.19 53.41
C LEU A 814 40.53 -20.26 54.59
N TYR A 815 41.22 -19.13 54.62
CA TYR A 815 41.03 -18.07 55.60
C TYR A 815 40.54 -16.80 54.91
N TRP A 816 39.62 -16.08 55.56
CA TRP A 816 39.17 -14.74 55.18
C TRP A 816 39.76 -13.71 56.14
N TYR A 817 40.31 -12.64 55.59
CA TYR A 817 40.84 -11.52 56.37
C TYR A 817 39.71 -10.54 56.72
N HIS A 818 39.49 -10.33 58.01
CA HIS A 818 38.53 -9.36 58.51
C HIS A 818 39.22 -7.99 58.69
N PRO A 819 39.06 -7.03 57.77
CA PRO A 819 39.87 -5.81 57.75
C PRO A 819 39.71 -4.95 59.01
N GLU A 820 38.50 -4.89 59.60
CA GLU A 820 38.27 -4.11 60.83
C GLU A 820 38.83 -4.75 62.10
N LYS A 821 39.04 -6.07 62.10
CA LYS A 821 39.51 -6.82 63.28
C LYS A 821 40.96 -7.27 63.13
N GLU A 822 41.55 -7.09 61.95
CA GLU A 822 42.90 -7.50 61.58
C GLU A 822 43.20 -8.99 61.90
N VAL A 823 42.18 -9.84 61.81
CA VAL A 823 42.29 -11.29 62.09
C VAL A 823 41.90 -12.13 60.88
N LEU A 824 42.55 -13.30 60.77
CA LEU A 824 42.14 -14.35 59.84
C LEU A 824 41.06 -15.23 60.46
N GLN A 825 39.97 -15.42 59.73
CA GLN A 825 38.88 -16.32 60.11
C GLN A 825 38.86 -17.52 59.19
N THR A 826 38.79 -18.73 59.75
CA THR A 826 38.66 -19.96 58.97
C THR A 826 37.31 -19.98 58.25
N VAL A 827 37.33 -20.12 56.93
CA VAL A 827 36.16 -20.23 56.06
C VAL A 827 35.80 -21.68 55.82
N GLY A 828 36.80 -22.54 55.58
CA GLY A 828 36.60 -23.97 55.31
C GLY A 828 37.84 -24.67 54.78
N SER A 829 37.71 -25.94 54.41
CA SER A 829 38.77 -26.71 53.74
C SER A 829 38.64 -26.60 52.22
N VAL A 830 39.77 -26.46 51.53
CA VAL A 830 39.89 -26.36 50.07
C VAL A 830 40.86 -27.43 49.60
N THR A 831 40.42 -28.24 48.63
CA THR A 831 41.31 -29.24 48.01
C THR A 831 41.91 -28.64 46.75
N ILE A 832 43.23 -28.68 46.65
CA ILE A 832 43.94 -28.40 45.42
C ILE A 832 44.11 -29.72 44.68
N SER A 833 43.64 -29.77 43.43
CA SER A 833 43.69 -30.96 42.58
C SER A 833 43.97 -30.55 41.15
N GLY A 834 44.99 -31.15 40.54
CA GLY A 834 45.42 -30.80 39.18
C GLY A 834 45.88 -29.35 39.05
N GLY A 835 46.45 -28.76 40.12
CA GLY A 835 46.92 -27.37 40.12
C GLY A 835 45.84 -26.28 40.20
N TYR A 836 44.60 -26.63 40.59
CA TYR A 836 43.52 -25.66 40.80
C TYR A 836 43.00 -25.70 42.23
N ALA A 837 42.77 -24.53 42.81
CA ALA A 837 42.02 -24.37 44.05
C ALA A 837 40.56 -24.01 43.71
N GLU A 838 39.60 -24.77 44.24
CA GLU A 838 38.16 -24.50 44.08
C GLU A 838 37.47 -24.30 45.42
N PHE A 839 36.75 -23.19 45.58
CA PHE A 839 36.04 -22.87 46.81
C PHE A 839 34.85 -21.95 46.58
N THR A 840 33.88 -21.98 47.49
CA THR A 840 32.66 -21.16 47.40
C THR A 840 32.66 -20.08 48.47
N VAL A 841 32.32 -18.85 48.07
CA VAL A 841 32.26 -17.68 48.96
C VAL A 841 30.89 -17.01 48.88
N ALA A 842 30.44 -16.46 50.01
CA ALA A 842 29.17 -15.75 50.12
C ALA A 842 29.34 -14.23 50.35
N SER A 843 30.57 -13.75 50.50
CA SER A 843 30.93 -12.34 50.67
C SER A 843 32.27 -12.03 50.01
N GLY A 844 32.45 -10.80 49.52
CA GLY A 844 33.74 -10.30 49.02
C GLY A 844 34.79 -10.14 50.12
N GLY A 845 36.03 -9.85 49.74
CA GLY A 845 37.15 -9.58 50.67
C GLY A 845 38.46 -10.28 50.30
N SER A 846 39.42 -10.26 51.21
CA SER A 846 40.73 -10.90 51.01
C SER A 846 40.75 -12.30 51.61
N PHE A 847 41.23 -13.28 50.83
CA PHE A 847 41.31 -14.68 51.22
C PHE A 847 42.73 -15.21 51.09
N CYS A 848 43.08 -16.24 51.86
CA CYS A 848 44.35 -16.93 51.72
C CYS A 848 44.25 -18.44 52.03
N LEU A 849 45.12 -19.24 51.41
CA LEU A 849 45.18 -20.70 51.56
C LEU A 849 46.44 -21.10 52.33
N ALA A 850 46.32 -21.87 53.40
CA ALA A 850 47.48 -22.37 54.16
C ALA A 850 47.44 -23.89 54.41
N GLU A 851 48.62 -24.50 54.45
CA GLU A 851 48.83 -25.94 54.67
C GLU A 851 49.00 -26.26 56.17
N GLY A 852 48.21 -27.21 56.70
CA GLY A 852 48.31 -27.68 58.09
C GLY A 852 47.50 -26.90 59.14
N GLU A 853 47.55 -27.37 60.40
CA GLU A 853 46.75 -26.85 61.54
C GLU A 853 47.22 -25.50 62.12
N LYS A 854 48.24 -24.86 61.54
CA LYS A 854 48.75 -23.57 62.04
C LYS A 854 48.14 -22.42 61.24
N SER A 855 47.23 -21.67 61.88
CA SER A 855 46.71 -20.42 61.34
C SER A 855 47.87 -19.46 61.00
N PRO A 856 47.88 -18.85 59.80
CA PRO A 856 48.87 -17.84 59.46
C PRO A 856 48.81 -16.66 60.45
N THR A 857 49.95 -16.07 60.78
CA THR A 857 50.02 -14.87 61.62
C THR A 857 50.03 -13.60 60.79
N VAL A 858 49.21 -12.63 61.18
CA VAL A 858 49.11 -11.29 60.60
C VAL A 858 50.08 -10.37 61.36
N THR A 859 51.10 -9.81 60.70
CA THR A 859 52.03 -8.83 61.30
C THR A 859 52.10 -7.57 60.45
N ALA A 860 51.83 -6.41 61.06
CA ALA A 860 51.90 -5.10 60.42
C ALA A 860 53.36 -4.67 60.15
N SER A 861 53.69 -4.35 58.90
CA SER A 861 54.98 -3.78 58.51
C SER A 861 54.95 -2.25 58.66
N THR A 862 55.81 -1.70 59.52
CA THR A 862 56.15 -0.28 59.56
C THR A 862 57.25 0.01 58.53
N GLY A 863 56.92 0.73 57.45
CA GLY A 863 57.88 1.07 56.39
C GLY A 863 57.47 2.31 55.59
N THR A 864 58.35 3.29 55.60
CA THR A 864 58.28 4.68 55.11
C THR A 864 58.26 4.89 53.59
N ASN A 865 57.68 6.03 53.20
CA ASN A 865 57.57 6.66 51.86
C ASN A 865 58.74 6.49 50.88
N GLY A 866 58.37 6.29 49.61
CA GLY A 866 59.11 6.70 48.41
C GLY A 866 58.15 7.36 47.42
N SER A 867 58.46 8.60 47.03
CA SER A 867 57.65 9.56 46.27
C SER A 867 57.94 9.52 44.75
N ALA A 868 56.92 9.83 43.93
CA ALA A 868 56.96 10.61 42.67
C ALA A 868 55.53 10.62 42.06
N ASP A 869 54.75 11.71 42.16
CA ASP A 869 54.67 12.85 41.21
C ASP A 869 53.89 12.49 39.91
N ASN A 870 52.96 13.28 39.36
CA ASN A 870 52.28 14.51 39.78
C ASN A 870 51.15 14.84 38.76
N ASN A 871 50.15 15.62 39.23
CA ASN A 871 49.31 16.59 38.50
C ASN A 871 48.27 16.13 37.44
N SER A 872 47.09 16.76 37.30
CA SER A 872 46.49 17.92 37.98
C SER A 872 45.02 18.11 37.55
N SER A 873 44.19 18.51 38.53
CA SER A 873 43.19 19.63 38.50
C SER A 873 42.05 19.60 37.47
N SER A 874 40.83 20.10 37.71
CA SER A 874 40.17 20.72 38.87
C SER A 874 38.79 21.21 38.41
N GLY A 875 37.81 21.17 39.31
CA GLY A 875 36.71 22.15 39.41
C GLY A 875 35.49 21.91 38.52
N ASN A 876 34.26 22.26 38.91
CA ASN A 876 33.74 22.83 40.14
C ASN A 876 32.19 22.83 40.08
N SER A 877 31.54 22.73 41.25
CA SER A 877 30.27 23.36 41.65
C SER A 877 28.92 23.00 40.97
N GLY A 878 27.98 22.59 41.82
CA GLY A 878 26.53 22.70 41.57
C GLY A 878 25.68 22.18 42.75
N SER A 879 25.53 22.99 43.79
CA SER A 879 24.76 22.73 45.02
C SER A 879 23.26 23.07 44.90
N SER A 880 22.38 22.25 45.50
CA SER A 880 21.26 22.64 46.40
C SER A 880 20.34 21.40 46.59
N GLY A 881 19.69 21.11 47.71
CA GLY A 881 19.54 21.78 49.00
C GLY A 881 18.19 21.37 49.61
N ASN A 882 18.22 20.91 50.87
CA ASN A 882 17.09 20.75 51.82
C ASN A 882 16.04 19.64 51.52
N THR A 883 15.46 18.91 52.49
CA THR A 883 15.22 19.22 53.91
C THR A 883 15.07 17.93 54.74
N SER A 884 15.63 17.97 55.95
CA SER A 884 15.19 17.41 57.25
C SER A 884 13.81 16.69 57.27
N THR A 885 13.55 15.67 58.10
CA THR A 885 13.68 15.73 59.57
C THR A 885 13.38 14.35 60.22
N SER A 886 14.11 14.05 61.31
CA SER A 886 13.69 13.36 62.55
C SER A 886 13.24 11.89 62.51
N ASN A 887 14.02 10.99 63.14
CA ASN A 887 13.86 10.49 64.53
C ASN A 887 12.60 9.61 64.72
N LYS A 888 12.61 8.43 65.34
CA LYS A 888 13.41 7.98 66.49
C LYS A 888 13.09 6.50 66.80
N THR A 889 14.10 5.76 67.25
CA THR A 889 14.10 4.74 68.34
C THR A 889 13.18 3.50 68.24
N ASN A 890 13.77 2.31 68.11
CA ASN A 890 14.23 1.39 69.19
C ASN A 890 13.12 0.69 69.97
N THR A 891 13.09 -0.65 69.89
CA THR A 891 13.29 -1.63 71.00
C THR A 891 13.05 -3.04 70.42
N SER A 892 14.09 -3.89 70.29
CA SER A 892 14.51 -4.92 71.26
C SER A 892 13.32 -5.76 71.76
N SER A 893 13.27 -7.08 71.66
CA SER A 893 14.24 -8.07 72.11
C SER A 893 13.54 -9.44 72.06
N GLY A 894 14.26 -10.56 72.01
CA GLY A 894 13.60 -11.85 72.25
C GLY A 894 14.28 -13.13 71.74
N ASN A 895 15.60 -13.17 71.84
CA ASN A 895 16.49 -14.33 71.86
C ASN A 895 15.86 -15.67 72.32
N LYS A 896 16.18 -16.79 71.62
CA LYS A 896 16.78 -18.07 72.12
C LYS A 896 16.41 -19.28 71.24
N THR A 897 17.36 -19.84 70.46
CA THR A 897 18.23 -21.03 70.76
C THR A 897 17.43 -22.34 70.88
N SER A 898 17.81 -23.50 70.34
CA SER A 898 19.06 -24.01 69.79
C SER A 898 18.88 -25.50 69.42
N GLY A 899 19.61 -25.97 68.39
CA GLY A 899 20.21 -27.32 68.29
C GLY A 899 19.25 -28.49 67.99
N SER A 900 19.63 -29.58 67.33
CA SER A 900 20.84 -29.97 66.60
C SER A 900 20.58 -31.39 66.06
N THR A 901 20.82 -31.60 64.75
CA THR A 901 21.68 -32.66 64.17
C THR A 901 21.37 -34.12 64.57
N SER A 902 21.09 -35.07 63.67
CA SER A 902 22.05 -35.71 62.75
C SER A 902 21.35 -36.94 62.12
N ASN A 903 21.32 -37.06 60.78
CA ASN A 903 22.17 -37.90 59.93
C ASN A 903 21.95 -39.44 59.98
N SER A 904 21.50 -40.03 58.87
CA SER A 904 22.16 -41.11 58.09
C SER A 904 21.13 -41.92 57.25
N THR A 905 21.13 -41.76 55.92
CA THR A 905 21.72 -42.62 54.86
C THR A 905 21.25 -44.08 54.72
N LYS A 906 20.74 -44.36 53.50
CA LYS A 906 21.02 -45.47 52.57
C LYS A 906 20.04 -46.66 52.42
N LYS A 907 19.49 -46.69 51.19
CA LYS A 907 19.42 -47.78 50.19
C LYS A 907 18.41 -48.93 50.34
N ASN A 908 17.39 -48.84 49.48
CA ASN A 908 16.82 -49.82 48.52
C ASN A 908 17.28 -51.29 48.61
N ASN A 909 16.33 -52.24 48.54
CA ASN A 909 15.88 -52.81 47.25
C ASN A 909 14.69 -53.79 47.39
N SER A 910 14.04 -54.05 46.24
CA SER A 910 13.50 -55.37 45.80
C SER A 910 11.99 -55.71 45.86
N THR A 911 11.35 -55.56 44.69
CA THR A 911 10.65 -56.58 43.84
C THR A 911 9.46 -57.44 44.33
N SER A 912 8.27 -57.05 43.84
CA SER A 912 7.17 -57.73 43.10
C SER A 912 6.62 -59.15 43.37
N SER A 913 5.27 -59.17 43.39
CA SER A 913 4.30 -60.14 42.80
C SER A 913 3.84 -61.33 43.69
N THR A 914 2.59 -61.84 43.74
CA THR A 914 1.33 -61.64 42.97
C THR A 914 0.10 -62.22 43.74
N LYS A 915 -1.11 -61.68 43.46
CA LYS A 915 -2.48 -62.31 43.43
C LYS A 915 -3.13 -62.83 44.74
N LYS A 916 -4.46 -62.86 44.93
CA LYS A 916 -5.68 -62.19 44.40
C LYS A 916 -6.82 -62.66 45.33
N ASN A 917 -7.73 -61.79 45.80
CA ASN A 917 -9.16 -62.12 45.82
C ASN A 917 -10.07 -60.89 46.02
N THR A 918 -11.21 -60.94 45.36
CA THR A 918 -12.15 -59.85 45.06
C THR A 918 -13.22 -59.70 46.12
N THR A 919 -13.55 -58.47 46.54
CA THR A 919 -14.94 -58.04 46.80
C THR A 919 -15.03 -56.53 46.60
N SER A 920 -16.08 -56.08 45.91
CA SER A 920 -16.33 -54.72 45.45
C SER A 920 -16.63 -53.73 46.58
N SER A 921 -15.93 -52.60 46.57
CA SER A 921 -16.38 -51.32 47.13
C SER A 921 -16.09 -50.24 46.08
N THR A 922 -17.11 -49.49 45.71
CA THR A 922 -17.06 -48.37 44.76
C THR A 922 -15.95 -47.39 45.16
N ALA A 923 -14.93 -47.23 44.31
CA ALA A 923 -13.87 -46.25 44.53
C ALA A 923 -14.42 -44.86 44.14
N GLU A 924 -14.48 -43.92 45.09
CA GLU A 924 -14.62 -42.51 44.75
C GLU A 924 -13.47 -42.11 43.83
N SER A 925 -13.78 -41.43 42.72
CA SER A 925 -12.77 -40.83 41.85
C SER A 925 -11.97 -39.79 42.64
N ASP A 926 -10.64 -39.90 42.64
CA ASP A 926 -9.72 -38.89 43.20
C ASP A 926 -9.69 -37.58 42.39
N THR A 927 -10.47 -37.50 41.30
CA THR A 927 -10.61 -36.32 40.43
C THR A 927 -12.07 -35.85 40.39
N ILE A 928 -12.26 -34.56 40.65
CA ILE A 928 -13.54 -33.84 40.60
C ILE A 928 -13.47 -32.86 39.43
N THR A 929 -14.38 -32.96 38.47
CA THR A 929 -14.53 -31.96 37.42
C THR A 929 -15.28 -30.76 37.99
N ALA A 930 -14.70 -29.57 37.83
CA ALA A 930 -15.29 -28.31 38.26
C ALA A 930 -16.51 -27.98 37.41
N LYS A 931 -17.58 -27.53 38.06
CA LYS A 931 -18.71 -26.87 37.40
C LYS A 931 -18.32 -25.42 37.14
N ILE A 932 -18.27 -25.05 35.87
CA ILE A 932 -17.97 -23.69 35.43
C ILE A 932 -19.30 -22.99 35.14
N ALA A 933 -19.55 -21.87 35.80
CA ALA A 933 -20.71 -21.01 35.57
C ALA A 933 -20.21 -19.61 35.22
N ASN A 934 -20.64 -19.06 34.08
CA ASN A 934 -20.17 -17.76 33.56
C ASN A 934 -18.63 -17.66 33.51
N GLY A 935 -17.96 -18.70 33.04
CA GLY A 935 -16.48 -18.75 32.96
C GLY A 935 -15.75 -19.03 34.29
N LYS A 936 -16.46 -19.05 35.42
CA LYS A 936 -15.85 -19.13 36.75
C LYS A 936 -16.08 -20.45 37.47
N VAL A 937 -15.05 -20.90 38.18
CA VAL A 937 -15.14 -21.95 39.20
C VAL A 937 -15.37 -21.27 40.55
N SER A 938 -16.47 -21.62 41.20
CA SER A 938 -16.85 -20.99 42.48
C SER A 938 -15.91 -21.38 43.63
N ALA A 939 -15.75 -20.45 44.58
CA ALA A 939 -14.97 -20.64 45.80
C ALA A 939 -15.36 -21.93 46.56
N ASP A 940 -16.65 -22.25 46.66
CA ASP A 940 -17.16 -23.45 47.34
C ASP A 940 -16.58 -24.75 46.77
N GLN A 941 -16.28 -24.79 45.47
CA GLN A 941 -15.69 -25.96 44.83
C GLN A 941 -14.23 -26.15 45.24
N PHE A 942 -13.46 -25.07 45.35
CA PHE A 942 -12.10 -25.12 45.89
C PHE A 942 -12.09 -25.47 47.38
N GLU A 943 -13.03 -24.95 48.17
CA GLU A 943 -13.18 -25.31 49.59
C GLU A 943 -13.43 -26.82 49.76
N SER A 944 -14.24 -27.41 48.88
CA SER A 944 -14.59 -28.84 48.95
C SER A 944 -13.40 -29.79 48.74
N VAL A 945 -12.33 -29.33 48.10
CA VAL A 945 -11.12 -30.13 47.82
C VAL A 945 -9.91 -29.69 48.63
N LYS A 946 -9.94 -28.51 49.25
CA LYS A 946 -8.81 -27.92 49.99
C LYS A 946 -8.30 -28.86 51.10
N GLY A 947 -6.99 -29.06 51.14
CA GLY A 947 -6.31 -29.92 52.10
C GLY A 947 -6.56 -31.42 51.91
N THR A 948 -7.22 -31.83 50.82
CA THR A 948 -7.47 -33.24 50.49
C THR A 948 -6.58 -33.71 49.34
N LYS A 949 -6.45 -35.03 49.17
CA LYS A 949 -5.75 -35.63 48.02
C LYS A 949 -6.53 -35.56 46.71
N LYS A 950 -7.75 -35.01 46.73
CA LYS A 950 -8.61 -34.90 45.55
C LYS A 950 -8.09 -33.78 44.64
N LYS A 951 -8.25 -33.95 43.33
CA LYS A 951 -7.92 -32.95 42.32
C LYS A 951 -9.18 -32.29 41.80
N LEU A 952 -9.16 -30.98 41.60
CA LEU A 952 -10.23 -30.24 40.93
C LEU A 952 -9.76 -29.89 39.52
N VAL A 953 -10.52 -30.28 38.50
CA VAL A 953 -10.18 -30.10 37.09
C VAL A 953 -11.19 -29.18 36.42
N ALA A 954 -10.74 -28.05 35.91
CA ALA A 954 -11.55 -27.13 35.11
C ALA A 954 -11.08 -27.21 33.65
N GLU A 955 -11.99 -27.45 32.73
CA GLU A 955 -11.69 -27.63 31.30
C GLU A 955 -12.33 -26.51 30.48
N GLY A 956 -11.70 -26.12 29.38
CA GLY A 956 -12.19 -25.11 28.45
C GLY A 956 -11.62 -25.30 27.03
N SER A 957 -12.04 -24.45 26.11
CA SER A 957 -11.57 -24.40 24.72
C SER A 957 -10.99 -23.03 24.43
N LEU A 958 -9.82 -22.96 23.78
CA LEU A 958 -9.29 -21.71 23.20
C LEU A 958 -10.06 -21.39 21.92
N ASP A 959 -10.25 -22.41 21.06
CA ASP A 959 -10.94 -22.33 19.78
C ASP A 959 -11.59 -23.69 19.44
N ALA A 960 -11.97 -23.90 18.17
CA ALA A 960 -12.60 -25.13 17.71
C ALA A 960 -11.68 -26.37 17.71
N GLU A 961 -10.36 -26.18 17.73
CA GLU A 961 -9.35 -27.23 17.56
C GLU A 961 -8.44 -27.39 18.80
N HIS A 962 -8.34 -26.38 19.67
CA HIS A 962 -7.45 -26.36 20.84
C HIS A 962 -8.22 -26.29 22.15
N THR A 963 -8.04 -27.31 22.99
CA THR A 963 -8.60 -27.38 24.34
C THR A 963 -7.55 -27.20 25.44
N TYR A 964 -7.99 -26.82 26.63
CA TYR A 964 -7.13 -26.73 27.80
C TYR A 964 -7.82 -27.25 29.06
N ARG A 965 -7.02 -27.61 30.05
CA ARG A 965 -7.52 -27.87 31.41
C ARG A 965 -6.56 -27.43 32.49
N TYR A 966 -7.13 -26.79 33.52
CA TYR A 966 -6.47 -26.52 34.78
C TYR A 966 -6.69 -27.70 35.74
N VAL A 967 -5.61 -28.17 36.36
CA VAL A 967 -5.65 -29.19 37.42
C VAL A 967 -5.11 -28.58 38.70
N PHE A 968 -6.01 -28.38 39.66
CA PHE A 968 -5.69 -27.97 41.02
C PHE A 968 -5.63 -29.19 41.93
N TYR A 969 -4.56 -29.34 42.67
CA TYR A 969 -4.44 -30.37 43.70
C TYR A 969 -4.94 -29.81 45.03
N GLY A 970 -5.84 -30.53 45.70
CA GLY A 970 -6.44 -30.06 46.95
C GLY A 970 -5.42 -29.69 48.03
N GLU A 971 -4.30 -30.41 48.10
CA GLU A 971 -3.18 -30.12 49.02
C GLU A 971 -2.46 -28.80 48.72
N ASP A 972 -2.54 -28.29 47.48
CA ASP A 972 -1.85 -27.07 47.02
C ASP A 972 -2.73 -25.81 47.06
N ILE A 973 -4.01 -25.94 47.44
CA ILE A 973 -4.94 -24.82 47.59
C ILE A 973 -4.60 -24.04 48.86
N LYS A 974 -4.08 -22.82 48.67
CA LYS A 974 -3.66 -21.92 49.75
C LYS A 974 -4.83 -21.02 50.15
N ASN A 975 -5.49 -20.40 49.19
CA ASN A 975 -6.58 -19.45 49.38
C ASN A 975 -7.82 -19.96 48.64
N VAL A 976 -8.99 -19.77 49.26
CA VAL A 976 -10.25 -20.12 48.60
C VAL A 976 -10.87 -18.85 48.07
N SER A 977 -10.97 -18.79 46.74
CA SER A 977 -11.57 -17.69 46.01
C SER A 977 -12.24 -18.25 44.76
N GLU A 978 -13.08 -17.45 44.13
CA GLU A 978 -13.49 -17.73 42.75
C GLU A 978 -12.26 -17.70 41.84
N PHE A 979 -12.31 -18.51 40.78
CA PHE A 979 -11.26 -18.61 39.77
C PHE A 979 -11.87 -18.45 38.40
N ASP A 980 -11.41 -17.47 37.65
CA ASP A 980 -11.75 -17.34 36.24
C ASP A 980 -10.94 -18.35 35.43
N ALA A 981 -11.64 -19.35 34.88
CA ALA A 981 -10.99 -20.43 34.16
C ALA A 981 -10.72 -20.08 32.70
N GLY A 982 -11.14 -18.91 32.21
CA GLY A 982 -10.99 -18.54 30.80
C GLY A 982 -9.54 -18.29 30.38
N ILE A 983 -9.22 -18.71 29.16
CA ILE A 983 -8.03 -18.30 28.40
C ILE A 983 -8.54 -17.72 27.08
N LEU A 984 -8.12 -16.50 26.76
CA LEU A 984 -8.50 -15.80 25.53
C LEU A 984 -7.49 -16.10 24.41
N SER A 985 -7.99 -16.15 23.16
CA SER A 985 -7.15 -16.18 21.96
C SER A 985 -6.59 -14.80 21.60
N GLU A 986 -7.28 -13.72 21.99
CA GLU A 986 -6.85 -12.33 21.80
C GLU A 986 -7.24 -11.43 22.99
N ASN A 987 -6.46 -10.36 23.19
CA ASN A 987 -6.77 -9.23 24.06
C ASN A 987 -5.98 -7.99 23.58
N ALA A 988 -6.11 -6.85 24.28
CA ALA A 988 -5.42 -5.60 23.94
C ALA A 988 -3.88 -5.71 23.88
N ASN A 989 -3.29 -6.76 24.46
CA ASN A 989 -1.84 -6.99 24.49
C ASN A 989 -1.35 -7.98 23.42
N ALA A 990 -2.24 -8.63 22.66
CA ALA A 990 -1.87 -9.63 21.67
C ALA A 990 -0.92 -9.06 20.60
N GLU A 991 -1.22 -7.89 20.04
CA GLU A 991 -0.38 -7.23 19.04
C GLU A 991 1.00 -6.85 19.60
N ASN A 992 1.05 -6.37 20.85
CA ASN A 992 2.32 -6.10 21.53
C ASN A 992 3.15 -7.39 21.70
N ILE A 993 2.51 -8.52 22.01
CA ILE A 993 3.19 -9.81 22.12
C ILE A 993 3.69 -10.29 20.75
N HIS A 994 2.94 -10.09 19.67
CA HIS A 994 3.38 -10.38 18.29
C HIS A 994 4.56 -9.51 17.84
N GLN A 995 4.67 -8.28 18.35
CA GLN A 995 5.85 -7.45 18.12
C GLN A 995 7.07 -7.92 18.92
N LEU A 996 6.86 -8.62 20.04
CA LEU A 996 7.92 -9.13 20.90
C LEU A 996 8.41 -10.52 20.49
N ALA A 997 7.60 -11.37 19.89
CA ALA A 997 7.98 -12.74 19.53
C ALA A 997 7.40 -13.15 18.19
N GLU A 998 8.20 -13.87 17.40
CA GLU A 998 7.75 -14.42 16.12
C GLU A 998 6.91 -15.69 16.37
N ASN A 999 5.69 -15.71 15.84
CA ASN A 999 4.71 -16.80 15.99
C ASN A 999 4.47 -17.27 17.43
N PRO A 1000 4.12 -16.38 18.38
CA PRO A 1000 3.87 -16.75 19.76
C PRO A 1000 2.55 -17.53 19.87
N PHE A 1001 2.54 -18.62 20.63
CA PHE A 1001 1.29 -19.24 21.05
C PHE A 1001 0.76 -18.55 22.30
N LEU A 1002 -0.32 -17.79 22.16
CA LEU A 1002 -0.86 -16.92 23.19
C LEU A 1002 -1.60 -17.72 24.28
N LEU A 1003 -1.37 -17.34 25.53
CA LEU A 1003 -2.01 -17.87 26.74
C LEU A 1003 -2.48 -16.69 27.61
N LEU A 1004 -3.53 -16.02 27.14
CA LEU A 1004 -4.06 -14.81 27.75
C LEU A 1004 -5.07 -15.19 28.85
N ILE A 1005 -4.57 -15.41 30.07
CA ILE A 1005 -5.38 -15.95 31.16
C ILE A 1005 -6.28 -14.86 31.72
N GLN A 1006 -7.60 -15.08 31.68
CA GLN A 1006 -8.59 -14.08 32.14
C GLN A 1006 -8.44 -13.76 33.63
N GLN A 1007 -8.12 -14.75 34.45
CA GLN A 1007 -7.82 -14.53 35.87
C GLN A 1007 -6.59 -13.62 36.00
N GLN A 1008 -6.76 -12.48 36.67
CA GLN A 1008 -5.64 -11.63 37.07
C GLN A 1008 -5.18 -11.94 38.50
N GLY A 1009 -3.87 -11.84 38.75
CA GLY A 1009 -3.30 -12.05 40.09
C GLY A 1009 -3.28 -13.51 40.56
N ALA A 1010 -3.16 -13.72 41.87
CA ALA A 1010 -2.89 -15.03 42.47
C ALA A 1010 -4.04 -16.03 42.26
N PHE A 1011 -3.68 -17.27 41.94
CA PHE A 1011 -4.62 -18.39 41.87
C PHE A 1011 -4.99 -18.91 43.28
N PRO A 1012 -6.10 -19.67 43.42
CA PRO A 1012 -6.45 -20.35 44.68
C PRO A 1012 -5.34 -21.27 45.22
N GLY A 1013 -4.51 -21.81 44.33
CA GLY A 1013 -3.35 -22.64 44.62
C GLY A 1013 -2.51 -22.83 43.36
N GLN A 1014 -1.50 -23.70 43.44
CA GLN A 1014 -0.73 -24.06 42.26
C GLN A 1014 -1.60 -24.85 41.27
N ALA A 1015 -1.65 -24.41 40.02
CA ALA A 1015 -2.41 -25.03 38.95
C ALA A 1015 -1.47 -25.64 37.90
N MET A 1016 -1.70 -26.90 37.53
CA MET A 1016 -1.13 -27.47 36.31
C MET A 1016 -2.08 -27.16 35.15
N LEU A 1017 -1.66 -26.30 34.23
CA LEU A 1017 -2.33 -26.04 32.96
C LEU A 1017 -1.80 -27.02 31.91
N GLU A 1018 -2.68 -27.84 31.36
CA GLU A 1018 -2.42 -28.60 30.13
C GLU A 1018 -3.18 -27.94 28.98
N VAL A 1019 -2.47 -27.50 27.93
CA VAL A 1019 -3.05 -26.77 26.81
C VAL A 1019 -2.62 -27.41 25.49
N GLN A 1020 -3.57 -27.63 24.58
CA GLN A 1020 -3.29 -28.03 23.21
C GLN A 1020 -2.80 -26.83 22.41
N THR A 1021 -1.80 -27.05 21.58
CA THR A 1021 -1.13 -25.99 20.84
C THR A 1021 -0.93 -26.39 19.38
N SER A 1022 -0.91 -25.41 18.49
CA SER A 1022 -0.50 -25.58 17.09
C SER A 1022 1.02 -25.67 16.91
N LEU A 1023 1.80 -25.46 17.97
CA LEU A 1023 3.25 -25.60 17.98
C LEU A 1023 3.69 -27.06 17.73
N GLU A 1024 4.79 -27.24 17.01
CA GLU A 1024 5.41 -28.55 16.79
C GLU A 1024 5.95 -29.16 18.10
N ASP A 1025 6.15 -30.49 18.11
CA ASP A 1025 6.75 -31.17 19.26
C ASP A 1025 8.20 -30.71 19.44
N GLY A 1026 8.50 -30.10 20.59
CA GLY A 1026 9.77 -29.41 20.79
C GLY A 1026 9.92 -28.74 22.15
N GLU A 1027 11.04 -28.06 22.31
CA GLU A 1027 11.40 -27.34 23.53
C GLU A 1027 11.29 -25.83 23.30
N TYR A 1028 10.40 -25.17 24.03
CA TYR A 1028 10.07 -23.75 23.90
C TYR A 1028 10.30 -23.00 25.22
N LEU A 1029 10.13 -21.69 25.17
CA LEU A 1029 10.20 -20.81 26.32
C LEU A 1029 8.79 -20.25 26.61
N LEU A 1030 8.41 -20.24 27.88
CA LEU A 1030 7.23 -19.55 28.38
C LEU A 1030 7.65 -18.15 28.82
N PHE A 1031 6.95 -17.14 28.32
CA PHE A 1031 7.10 -15.74 28.70
C PHE A 1031 5.82 -15.23 29.34
N ARG A 1032 5.95 -14.21 30.19
CA ARG A 1032 4.88 -13.37 30.70
C ARG A 1032 5.04 -11.98 30.11
N TYR A 1033 3.98 -11.39 29.60
CA TYR A 1033 4.01 -10.00 29.15
C TYR A 1033 3.93 -9.06 30.35
N ASN A 1034 4.90 -8.16 30.48
CA ASN A 1034 4.86 -7.08 31.46
C ASN A 1034 4.28 -5.85 30.79
N GLU A 1035 3.02 -5.55 31.09
CA GLU A 1035 2.27 -4.44 30.51
C GLU A 1035 2.87 -3.07 30.87
N THR A 1036 3.39 -2.91 32.10
CA THR A 1036 3.99 -1.64 32.55
C THR A 1036 5.29 -1.33 31.83
N GLU A 1037 6.10 -2.35 31.58
CA GLU A 1037 7.41 -2.21 30.91
C GLU A 1037 7.36 -2.58 29.42
N ARG A 1038 6.17 -2.90 28.88
CA ARG A 1038 5.91 -3.34 27.50
C ARG A 1038 6.94 -4.34 26.97
N LYS A 1039 7.26 -5.38 27.75
CA LYS A 1039 8.33 -6.34 27.42
C LYS A 1039 7.98 -7.79 27.75
N ALA A 1040 8.70 -8.71 27.14
CA ALA A 1040 8.64 -10.13 27.43
C ALA A 1040 9.51 -10.50 28.64
N GLU A 1041 8.89 -11.04 29.70
CA GLU A 1041 9.59 -11.58 30.86
C GLU A 1041 9.63 -13.10 30.77
N TYR A 1042 10.83 -13.68 30.64
CA TYR A 1042 10.96 -15.13 30.65
C TYR A 1042 10.42 -15.72 31.97
N VAL A 1043 9.70 -16.83 31.89
CA VAL A 1043 9.16 -17.54 33.05
C VAL A 1043 9.92 -18.85 33.25
N LYS A 1044 9.87 -19.74 32.25
CA LYS A 1044 10.51 -21.06 32.29
C LYS A 1044 10.55 -21.74 30.93
N LYS A 1045 11.21 -22.89 30.85
CA LYS A 1045 11.18 -23.76 29.67
C LYS A 1045 9.92 -24.62 29.68
N VAL A 1046 9.33 -24.83 28.51
CA VAL A 1046 8.15 -25.66 28.30
C VAL A 1046 8.44 -26.67 27.20
N THR A 1047 8.09 -27.92 27.44
CA THR A 1047 8.13 -28.97 26.42
C THR A 1047 6.73 -29.12 25.83
N VAL A 1048 6.63 -29.04 24.51
CA VAL A 1048 5.44 -29.42 23.74
C VAL A 1048 5.64 -30.87 23.30
N ALA A 1049 4.71 -31.74 23.66
CA ALA A 1049 4.74 -33.15 23.28
C ALA A 1049 3.35 -33.62 22.86
N SER A 1050 3.26 -34.22 21.67
CA SER A 1050 2.01 -34.57 20.99
C SER A 1050 1.04 -33.39 20.92
N GLY A 1051 1.55 -32.20 20.55
CA GLY A 1051 0.76 -30.97 20.43
C GLY A 1051 0.17 -30.47 21.75
N THR A 1052 0.72 -30.86 22.90
CA THR A 1052 0.27 -30.43 24.23
C THR A 1052 1.42 -29.86 25.05
N ALA A 1053 1.23 -28.65 25.59
CA ALA A 1053 2.13 -28.02 26.56
C ALA A 1053 1.61 -28.22 27.99
N LYS A 1054 2.53 -28.52 28.94
CA LYS A 1054 2.22 -28.63 30.36
C LYS A 1054 2.94 -27.57 31.18
N ILE A 1055 2.16 -26.72 31.84
CA ILE A 1055 2.63 -25.54 32.54
C ILE A 1055 2.13 -25.59 33.97
N ILE A 1056 2.93 -25.05 34.89
CA ILE A 1056 2.57 -24.89 36.31
C ILE A 1056 2.57 -23.40 36.57
N LEU A 1057 1.44 -22.88 37.05
CA LEU A 1057 1.21 -21.46 37.32
C LEU A 1057 0.65 -21.29 38.74
N GLU A 1058 0.98 -20.18 39.39
CA GLU A 1058 0.43 -19.78 40.70
C GLU A 1058 -0.30 -18.43 40.62
N GLU A 1059 -0.25 -17.76 39.47
CA GLU A 1059 -0.86 -16.47 39.18
C GLU A 1059 -1.24 -16.41 37.69
N GLY A 1060 -2.27 -15.64 37.39
CA GLY A 1060 -2.70 -15.39 36.01
C GLY A 1060 -2.11 -14.10 35.44
N GLY A 1061 -2.64 -13.68 34.30
CA GLY A 1061 -2.05 -12.65 33.44
C GLY A 1061 -1.73 -13.17 32.04
N ASP A 1062 -1.03 -12.35 31.26
CA ASP A 1062 -0.77 -12.62 29.86
C ASP A 1062 0.53 -13.40 29.68
N TYR A 1063 0.42 -14.63 29.20
CA TYR A 1063 1.56 -15.49 28.90
C TYR A 1063 1.60 -15.82 27.40
N PHE A 1064 2.76 -16.25 26.93
CA PHE A 1064 2.89 -16.82 25.59
C PHE A 1064 4.05 -17.82 25.53
N ILE A 1065 3.92 -18.81 24.65
CA ILE A 1065 4.97 -19.79 24.36
C ILE A 1065 5.61 -19.41 23.03
N ALA A 1066 6.93 -19.23 23.02
CA ALA A 1066 7.68 -18.94 21.81
C ALA A 1066 9.08 -19.55 21.87
N GLU A 1067 9.74 -19.69 20.72
CA GLU A 1067 11.14 -20.11 20.68
C GLU A 1067 12.05 -19.05 21.32
N ARG A 1068 11.75 -17.76 21.07
CA ARG A 1068 12.44 -16.57 21.59
C ARG A 1068 11.50 -15.37 21.65
N ALA A 1069 11.90 -14.33 22.37
CA ALA A 1069 11.25 -13.01 22.39
C ALA A 1069 12.32 -11.91 22.47
N LYS A 1070 12.00 -10.70 21.98
CA LYS A 1070 12.82 -9.49 22.10
C LYS A 1070 13.10 -9.20 23.58
N SER A 1071 14.35 -8.84 23.89
CA SER A 1071 14.81 -8.54 25.24
C SER A 1071 14.52 -7.10 25.70
N GLY A 1072 14.33 -6.19 24.75
CA GLY A 1072 13.98 -4.79 24.99
C GLY A 1072 12.49 -4.57 25.20
N ALA A 1073 12.14 -3.46 25.84
CA ALA A 1073 10.78 -2.95 25.84
C ALA A 1073 10.38 -2.50 24.43
N LEU A 1074 9.10 -2.67 24.08
CA LEU A 1074 8.55 -1.99 22.92
C LEU A 1074 8.63 -0.46 23.14
N PRO A 1075 8.84 0.34 22.08
CA PRO A 1075 8.82 1.79 22.17
C PRO A 1075 7.55 2.30 22.86
N ALA A 1076 7.64 3.41 23.59
CA ALA A 1076 6.44 4.08 24.09
C ALA A 1076 5.61 4.57 22.89
N GLU A 1077 4.28 4.53 22.98
CA GLU A 1077 3.38 5.00 21.91
C GLU A 1077 3.66 6.45 21.47
N GLU A 1078 4.24 7.29 22.34
CA GLU A 1078 4.67 8.66 22.04
C GLU A 1078 5.99 8.77 21.25
N GLU A 1079 6.87 7.75 21.28
CA GLU A 1079 8.15 7.75 20.54
C GLU A 1079 8.00 7.26 19.09
N ILE A 1080 6.94 6.50 18.79
CA ILE A 1080 6.62 6.06 17.42
C ILE A 1080 6.29 7.29 16.55
N THR A 1081 5.67 8.31 17.13
CA THR A 1081 5.38 9.60 16.50
C THR A 1081 6.66 10.45 16.28
N ALA A 1082 7.61 10.41 17.22
CA ALA A 1082 8.86 11.20 17.13
C ALA A 1082 9.89 10.62 16.14
N VAL A 1083 9.94 9.29 15.97
CA VAL A 1083 10.81 8.64 14.97
C VAL A 1083 10.25 8.81 13.56
N ALA A 1084 8.92 8.84 13.41
CA ALA A 1084 8.26 9.21 12.15
C ALA A 1084 8.49 10.68 11.77
N GLU A 1085 8.47 11.62 12.74
CA GLU A 1085 8.75 13.03 12.49
C GLU A 1085 10.25 13.34 12.26
N ALA A 1086 11.17 12.55 12.83
CA ALA A 1086 12.61 12.69 12.60
C ALA A 1086 13.07 12.16 11.23
N ALA A 1087 12.37 11.17 10.65
CA ALA A 1087 12.65 10.66 9.31
C ALA A 1087 12.19 11.62 8.19
N VAL A 1088 11.25 12.52 8.47
CA VAL A 1088 10.72 13.50 7.50
C VAL A 1088 11.56 14.79 7.42
N THR A 1089 12.51 15.02 8.33
CA THR A 1089 13.23 16.31 8.42
C THR A 1089 14.69 16.33 7.95
N THR A 1090 15.20 15.26 7.31
CA THR A 1090 16.59 15.22 6.79
C THR A 1090 16.75 15.00 5.29
N SER A 1091 15.68 15.05 4.52
CA SER A 1091 15.74 15.02 3.06
C SER A 1091 15.23 16.33 2.47
N LEU A 1092 16.11 17.34 2.36
CA LEU A 1092 16.05 18.46 1.40
C LEU A 1092 17.21 19.43 1.71
N ASP A 1093 18.41 19.13 1.21
CA ASP A 1093 19.27 20.18 0.63
C ASP A 1093 20.32 19.55 -0.29
N THR A 1094 20.02 19.54 -1.59
CA THR A 1094 20.90 19.04 -2.64
C THR A 1094 22.03 20.02 -2.91
N GLY A 1095 23.23 19.46 -3.07
CA GLY A 1095 24.46 20.16 -3.40
C GLY A 1095 24.41 21.02 -4.66
N ALA A 1096 25.28 22.02 -4.64
CA ALA A 1096 25.56 23.00 -5.66
C ALA A 1096 25.75 22.43 -7.08
N ALA A 1097 25.13 23.08 -8.07
CA ALA A 1097 25.54 23.03 -9.46
C ALA A 1097 26.31 24.29 -9.84
N VAL A 1098 27.54 24.08 -10.30
CA VAL A 1098 28.47 25.06 -10.84
C VAL A 1098 28.02 25.48 -12.24
N ALA A 1099 27.87 26.78 -12.49
CA ALA A 1099 27.74 27.35 -13.82
C ALA A 1099 29.13 27.75 -14.36
N LEU A 1100 29.46 27.26 -15.56
CA LEU A 1100 30.53 27.78 -16.41
C LEU A 1100 29.92 28.81 -17.38
N GLU A 1101 30.47 30.02 -17.35
CA GLU A 1101 30.11 31.16 -18.19
C GLU A 1101 30.44 30.95 -19.67
N SER A 1102 29.65 31.60 -20.54
CA SER A 1102 30.12 32.10 -21.83
C SER A 1102 29.58 33.52 -22.09
N THR A 1103 30.49 34.48 -21.98
CA THR A 1103 30.72 35.64 -22.87
C THR A 1103 29.53 36.43 -23.43
N GLU A 1104 29.47 37.73 -23.14
CA GLU A 1104 29.54 38.78 -24.18
C GLU A 1104 29.88 40.17 -23.59
N ALA A 1105 30.24 41.09 -24.49
CA ALA A 1105 31.26 42.11 -24.32
C ALA A 1105 30.75 43.54 -23.96
N ALA A 1106 31.72 44.32 -23.44
CA ALA A 1106 31.85 45.79 -23.49
C ALA A 1106 30.82 46.62 -22.69
N THR A 1107 31.15 47.63 -21.89
CA THR A 1107 32.12 48.73 -22.04
C THR A 1107 32.46 49.37 -20.68
N ALA A 1108 33.74 49.79 -20.57
CA ALA A 1108 34.32 50.92 -19.82
C ALA A 1108 33.56 51.55 -18.63
N GLU A 1109 34.21 51.60 -17.46
CA GLU A 1109 34.88 52.82 -16.96
C GLU A 1109 35.70 52.55 -15.68
N THR A 1110 36.70 53.39 -15.48
CA THR A 1110 37.87 53.33 -14.59
C THR A 1110 37.62 53.85 -13.17
N SER A 1111 38.28 53.27 -12.15
CA SER A 1111 39.04 53.92 -11.05
C SER A 1111 39.19 52.95 -9.86
N GLU A 1112 40.41 52.48 -9.56
CA GLU A 1112 41.36 52.94 -8.51
C GLU A 1112 41.07 52.41 -7.08
N ALA A 1113 42.09 51.70 -6.54
CA ALA A 1113 42.53 51.61 -5.13
C ALA A 1113 41.51 51.09 -4.08
N GLU A 1114 41.84 50.35 -3.02
CA GLU A 1114 43.06 49.90 -2.35
C GLU A 1114 42.63 48.78 -1.35
N THR A 1115 43.62 48.01 -0.87
CA THR A 1115 43.70 47.18 0.36
C THR A 1115 42.56 47.31 1.40
N GLU A 1116 42.09 46.27 2.10
CA GLU A 1116 42.82 45.48 3.10
C GLU A 1116 41.94 44.37 3.70
N VAL A 1117 42.58 43.43 4.39
CA VAL A 1117 42.11 42.16 4.98
C VAL A 1117 41.24 42.34 6.24
N GLY A 1118 40.21 41.51 6.44
CA GLY A 1118 39.55 41.38 7.76
C GLY A 1118 38.32 40.47 7.80
N THR A 1119 38.31 39.54 8.75
CA THR A 1119 37.43 38.36 8.91
C THR A 1119 36.11 38.58 9.68
N ALA A 1120 35.10 37.76 9.30
CA ALA A 1120 33.91 37.24 10.05
C ALA A 1120 32.72 38.21 10.33
N PRO A 1121 31.47 37.76 10.68
CA PRO A 1121 30.83 36.43 10.66
C PRO A 1121 29.41 36.38 10.01
N VAL A 1122 28.82 35.17 9.99
CA VAL A 1122 27.46 34.80 9.51
C VAL A 1122 26.33 35.35 10.40
N LYS A 1123 25.23 35.82 9.78
CA LYS A 1123 23.86 35.85 10.33
C LYS A 1123 22.80 35.61 9.26
N SER A 1124 21.95 34.62 9.56
CA SER A 1124 20.65 34.18 9.03
C SER A 1124 19.81 35.10 8.12
N ARG A 1125 19.15 34.54 7.10
CA ARG A 1125 17.84 34.99 6.57
C ARG A 1125 17.01 33.85 5.97
N ALA A 1126 15.70 33.89 6.26
CA ALA A 1126 14.61 33.04 5.77
C ALA A 1126 14.14 33.44 4.34
N PRO A 1127 13.35 32.59 3.64
CA PRO A 1127 13.05 32.74 2.22
C PRO A 1127 11.70 33.44 1.93
N LEU A 1128 11.62 34.08 0.77
CA LEU A 1128 10.37 34.53 0.14
C LEU A 1128 10.44 34.04 -1.33
N TYR A 1129 9.81 32.91 -1.62
CA TYR A 1129 9.60 32.40 -2.98
C TYR A 1129 8.25 32.92 -3.49
N THR A 1130 8.29 33.75 -4.52
CA THR A 1130 7.13 34.01 -5.37
C THR A 1130 7.63 34.39 -6.75
N ALA A 1131 7.02 33.79 -7.78
CA ALA A 1131 7.30 33.91 -9.21
C ALA A 1131 8.52 33.14 -9.75
N ILE A 1132 8.28 31.89 -10.20
CA ILE A 1132 8.65 31.32 -11.51
C ILE A 1132 7.88 29.98 -11.61
N ALA A 1133 6.69 30.02 -12.22
CA ALA A 1133 5.85 28.84 -12.43
C ALA A 1133 5.05 28.91 -13.75
N ILE A 1134 5.58 29.56 -14.80
CA ILE A 1134 4.83 29.78 -16.06
C ILE A 1134 5.53 29.24 -17.33
N ILE A 1135 6.71 28.60 -17.28
CA ILE A 1135 7.37 28.09 -18.50
C ILE A 1135 7.82 26.63 -18.37
N VAL A 1136 6.89 25.71 -18.06
CA VAL A 1136 7.12 24.25 -18.19
C VAL A 1136 5.93 23.47 -18.79
N ALA A 1137 4.78 24.08 -19.07
CA ALA A 1137 3.58 23.36 -19.51
C ALA A 1137 3.47 23.06 -21.04
N GLY A 1138 4.56 23.09 -21.81
CA GLY A 1138 4.47 23.13 -23.28
C GLY A 1138 5.04 21.96 -24.10
N LEU A 1139 5.69 20.94 -23.53
CA LEU A 1139 6.54 20.03 -24.33
C LEU A 1139 6.49 18.55 -23.91
N ILE A 1140 5.32 17.91 -24.03
CA ILE A 1140 5.21 16.44 -24.01
C ILE A 1140 4.21 16.02 -25.09
N LEU A 1141 4.66 15.74 -26.32
CA LEU A 1141 3.86 14.97 -27.31
C LEU A 1141 4.64 14.36 -28.52
N ILE A 1142 5.99 14.30 -28.51
CA ILE A 1142 6.77 13.99 -29.74
C ILE A 1142 7.40 12.57 -29.92
N PRO A 1143 7.43 11.59 -28.97
CA PRO A 1143 8.18 10.33 -29.25
C PRO A 1143 7.52 9.33 -30.21
N GLY A 1144 6.20 9.38 -30.44
CA GLY A 1144 5.46 8.30 -31.11
C GLY A 1144 5.72 8.15 -32.62
N THR A 1145 5.99 9.23 -33.33
CA THR A 1145 6.05 9.25 -34.80
C THR A 1145 7.42 8.78 -35.35
N ILE A 1146 8.50 8.98 -34.61
CA ILE A 1146 9.86 8.59 -35.04
C ILE A 1146 10.08 7.06 -34.89
N ILE A 1147 9.37 6.41 -33.96
CA ILE A 1147 9.44 4.94 -33.76
C ILE A 1147 8.66 4.21 -34.86
N GLY A 1148 7.54 4.78 -35.33
CA GLY A 1148 6.76 4.24 -36.46
C GLY A 1148 7.54 4.21 -37.78
N MET A 1149 8.31 5.27 -38.08
CA MET A 1149 9.12 5.35 -39.30
C MET A 1149 10.30 4.35 -39.29
N LYS A 1150 10.92 4.09 -38.12
CA LYS A 1150 11.98 3.07 -37.99
C LYS A 1150 11.44 1.63 -38.08
N ARG A 1151 10.21 1.37 -37.63
CA ARG A 1151 9.55 0.04 -37.77
C ARG A 1151 9.18 -0.26 -39.22
N LYS A 1152 8.74 0.74 -39.99
CA LYS A 1152 8.44 0.59 -41.42
C LYS A 1152 9.70 0.25 -42.24
N ALA A 1153 10.79 1.00 -42.05
CA ALA A 1153 12.06 0.75 -42.73
C ALA A 1153 12.66 -0.64 -42.40
N LYS A 1154 12.59 -1.07 -41.14
CA LYS A 1154 13.10 -2.40 -40.72
C LYS A 1154 12.20 -3.56 -41.18
N LYS A 1155 10.91 -3.32 -41.40
CA LYS A 1155 9.97 -4.31 -41.95
C LYS A 1155 10.17 -4.47 -43.47
N GLU A 1156 10.38 -3.37 -44.19
CA GLU A 1156 10.72 -3.39 -45.63
C GLU A 1156 12.07 -4.11 -45.89
N GLU A 1157 13.09 -3.85 -45.07
CA GLU A 1157 14.40 -4.52 -45.17
C GLU A 1157 14.32 -6.03 -44.84
N LEU A 1158 13.42 -6.43 -43.93
CA LEU A 1158 13.22 -7.85 -43.56
C LEU A 1158 12.37 -8.61 -44.59
N GLU A 1159 11.45 -7.93 -45.28
CA GLU A 1159 10.69 -8.52 -46.39
C GLU A 1159 11.55 -8.68 -47.65
N GLU A 1160 12.43 -7.73 -47.94
CA GLU A 1160 13.41 -7.83 -49.05
C GLU A 1160 14.38 -9.02 -48.81
N GLN A 1161 14.88 -9.20 -47.58
CA GLN A 1161 15.70 -10.37 -47.22
C GLN A 1161 14.95 -11.70 -47.30
N LYS A 1162 13.64 -11.72 -47.02
CA LYS A 1162 12.81 -12.93 -47.15
C LYS A 1162 12.50 -13.26 -48.60
N GLU A 1163 12.35 -12.26 -49.47
CA GLU A 1163 12.21 -12.47 -50.92
C GLU A 1163 13.51 -12.95 -51.55
N GLU A 1164 14.67 -12.39 -51.19
CA GLU A 1164 15.98 -12.88 -51.64
C GLU A 1164 16.22 -14.34 -51.22
N GLN A 1165 15.87 -14.71 -49.98
CA GLN A 1165 15.98 -16.10 -49.52
C GLN A 1165 15.02 -17.05 -50.26
N LYS A 1166 13.80 -16.60 -50.58
CA LYS A 1166 12.84 -17.37 -51.39
C LYS A 1166 13.31 -17.53 -52.83
N GLU A 1167 13.92 -16.51 -53.44
CA GLU A 1167 14.51 -16.61 -54.78
C GLU A 1167 15.73 -17.52 -54.80
N GLU A 1168 16.61 -17.45 -53.80
CA GLU A 1168 17.78 -18.32 -53.70
C GLU A 1168 17.37 -19.79 -53.48
N GLN A 1169 16.29 -20.02 -52.74
CA GLN A 1169 15.73 -21.36 -52.51
C GLN A 1169 15.03 -21.91 -53.77
N LYS A 1170 14.30 -21.07 -54.52
CA LYS A 1170 13.78 -21.43 -55.86
C LYS A 1170 14.89 -21.73 -56.87
N LYS A 1171 16.00 -21.00 -56.83
CA LYS A 1171 17.17 -21.25 -57.69
C LYS A 1171 17.83 -22.60 -57.35
N LYS A 1172 17.98 -22.90 -56.06
CA LYS A 1172 18.51 -24.20 -55.59
C LYS A 1172 17.57 -25.36 -55.88
N GLU A 1173 16.26 -25.13 -55.97
CA GLU A 1173 15.28 -26.14 -56.42
C GLU A 1173 15.21 -26.30 -57.95
N GLN A 1174 15.57 -25.28 -58.72
CA GLN A 1174 15.70 -25.37 -60.18
C GLN A 1174 17.04 -25.95 -60.65
N GLU A 1175 18.10 -25.83 -59.85
CA GLU A 1175 19.41 -26.47 -60.09
C GLU A 1175 19.48 -27.94 -59.67
N LYS A 1176 18.48 -28.42 -58.91
CA LYS A 1176 18.31 -29.81 -58.48
C LYS A 1176 17.40 -30.58 -59.43
#